data_AF-A0A0B0IB02-F1
#
_entry.id   AF-A0A0B0IB02-F1
#
_cell.length_a   1.000
_cell.length_b   1.000
_cell.length_c   1.000
_cell.angle_alpha   90.00
_cell.angle_beta   90.00
_cell.angle_gamma   90.00
#
_symmetry.space_group_name_H-M   'P 1'
#
loop_
_entity.id
_entity.type
_entity.pdbx_description
1 polymer ?
#
loop_
_entity_poly.entity_id
_entity_poly.type
_entity_poly.pdbx_seq_one_letter_code
_entity_poly.pdbx_strand_id
1 'polypeptide(L)'
;METKLAQKQKFVFFEGSGKRWRYSKLTFLLSLILIITLIGFIFRGIALEPSLTELSLEGSPIEPISLPVASSEDEASLDSIKEGNQVINQEVYAFYDHNQYQVTNKIAFKNQIDQIDVVIPNWYYVNDQLQIMEEKDREIDEIAQKNQVKIYPRLSFAEDVKQKSINRLLEKPEMRTSLIKNLHQKVKEQGYDGIHIQLEGIGHENKEYFLAFMSELYQDFHSADLIVALHIRPKDSTYDSKLLSEVSDRVVINVFDQHIETGGPGPLASFNWSKEIIESYEGPLDKLVVCLASYGYDWNETSGERATPLFFHNVMDLVTNHGLEVQWDKASLTPYVRYKESGDDHILWFLDGVTFHNQVAIAMNQRVGGIGVWNIGSEDPTIWASLSNGGFNPSALRSIPSILPFSTSGSGDIFRVSKTEEQGKRQVEFDHSIIVDQTYKKYPTPYHIERYGNKEKKIAISFDDGPDPRYTKAILDILKEYDVKAAFFIIGSNAALYPQILKQINEEGHEIGNHTFTHSNILDLSATQMDFELNATQRVIQSATGQSSLLFRPPFLSTNNEGEDRPSLETLKTLLSIQEKGYTIVGSDIDLRDWDGKTADEIFEETKRRVESEAGNIILLHDAGGDRRPTIEALPHIIEYLQAEGYSIVPVSELIDKTRSEVMPSFTSNEGGYKPFYQIGSALYYFIVKIPTIFLYTIIMIGVIRLLILGYYSMKHKRNSQKITFNRGYNPFVSILIAAYNEEKVIRQTIQTILKSNYPHFEVIIVDDGSKDQTSEVIGTHFGSNSKVRLINKINGGKSSALNVGLLEAKGEIIVTLDADTIITEDAVSLFVRHFSNPKVGAVSGNVKIGNIKNLITLWQHVEYVTGFNLEKRAFDQLNCIPVVPGAIGAWRKTAIEEVNNFEEDTLAEDTDVTMKLLREGYYVRCEEGAIAYTEAPETVRSFIKQRYRWIYGILQCVWKHRKATFSMKQKGLGFIAMPNMIYQYVLQAASPLIDILLIIGLLTQNPTLLYFYLGFFLVDFLVTMYSFRLEKESQKPLFFLIIQRFVYRQFFTYVVWKSLVFALKGGLMGWNKLNRTGNVQQPIQKAKVGA
;
A
#
# COMPACT_ATOMS: atom_id res chain seq x y z
N MET A 1 32.50 -24.83 55.94
CA MET A 1 31.97 -24.45 54.61
C MET A 1 30.44 -24.39 54.62
N GLU A 2 29.76 -25.31 55.32
CA GLU A 2 28.30 -25.34 55.51
C GLU A 2 27.71 -24.09 56.19
N THR A 3 28.39 -23.50 57.19
CA THR A 3 27.94 -22.27 57.88
C THR A 3 27.92 -21.03 56.98
N LYS A 4 28.90 -20.88 56.08
CA LYS A 4 28.91 -19.81 55.06
C LYS A 4 27.88 -20.01 53.96
N LEU A 5 27.51 -21.26 53.66
CA LEU A 5 26.48 -21.59 52.67
C LEU A 5 25.07 -21.35 53.25
N ALA A 6 24.83 -21.76 54.49
CA ALA A 6 23.58 -21.53 55.22
C ALA A 6 23.29 -20.03 55.44
N GLN A 7 24.33 -19.23 55.71
CA GLN A 7 24.19 -17.76 55.83
C GLN A 7 23.82 -17.10 54.48
N LYS A 8 24.30 -17.65 53.36
CA LYS A 8 23.95 -17.19 52.00
C LYS A 8 22.55 -17.64 51.56
N GLN A 9 22.08 -18.77 52.06
CA GLN A 9 20.76 -19.33 51.74
C GLN A 9 19.59 -18.50 52.29
N LYS A 10 19.87 -17.58 53.22
CA LYS A 10 18.89 -16.63 53.75
C LYS A 10 18.48 -15.56 52.72
N PHE A 11 19.35 -15.19 51.78
CA PHE A 11 19.06 -14.11 50.82
C PHE A 11 17.97 -14.49 49.82
N VAL A 12 17.02 -13.58 49.61
CA VAL A 12 15.95 -13.76 48.63
C VAL A 12 16.53 -13.88 47.21
N PHE A 13 16.03 -14.86 46.45
CA PHE A 13 16.51 -15.32 45.15
C PHE A 13 17.82 -16.12 45.12
N PHE A 14 18.62 -16.20 46.17
CA PHE A 14 19.88 -16.97 46.10
C PHE A 14 19.62 -18.46 45.84
N GLU A 15 20.39 -19.04 44.91
CA GLU A 15 20.37 -20.47 44.64
C GLU A 15 21.77 -20.98 44.28
N GLY A 16 22.42 -21.68 45.20
CA GLY A 16 23.78 -22.18 45.01
C GLY A 16 23.92 -23.30 43.97
N SER A 17 22.85 -24.03 43.64
CA SER A 17 22.89 -25.15 42.69
C SER A 17 22.90 -24.75 41.22
N GLY A 18 22.49 -23.52 40.89
CA GLY A 18 22.37 -23.04 39.51
C GLY A 18 21.35 -23.80 38.66
N LYS A 19 20.47 -24.62 39.27
CA LYS A 19 19.46 -25.42 38.56
C LYS A 19 18.44 -24.51 37.90
N ARG A 20 17.93 -23.48 38.57
CA ARG A 20 16.96 -22.53 37.97
C ARG A 20 17.53 -21.88 36.72
N TRP A 21 18.80 -21.49 36.71
CA TRP A 21 19.43 -20.91 35.52
C TRP A 21 19.56 -21.91 34.37
N ARG A 22 19.95 -23.16 34.66
CA ARG A 22 20.04 -24.22 33.65
C ARG A 22 18.68 -24.51 33.02
N TYR A 23 17.64 -24.70 33.84
CA TYR A 23 16.28 -24.92 33.35
C TYR A 23 15.76 -23.72 32.57
N SER A 24 15.96 -22.48 33.06
CA SER A 24 15.51 -21.27 32.35
C SER A 24 16.15 -21.16 30.95
N LYS A 25 17.46 -21.46 30.83
CA LYS A 25 18.14 -21.47 29.53
C LYS A 25 17.62 -22.58 28.61
N LEU A 26 17.40 -23.79 29.15
CA LEU A 26 16.88 -24.91 28.38
C LEU A 26 15.47 -24.61 27.86
N THR A 27 14.58 -24.12 28.73
CA THR A 27 13.22 -23.72 28.35
C THR A 27 13.24 -22.62 27.30
N PHE A 28 14.09 -21.59 27.45
CA PHE A 28 14.24 -20.54 26.45
C PHE A 28 14.72 -21.08 25.10
N LEU A 29 15.75 -21.95 25.09
CA LEU A 29 16.28 -22.56 23.88
C LEU A 29 15.23 -23.44 23.18
N LEU A 30 14.53 -24.30 23.93
CA LEU A 30 13.47 -25.15 23.38
C LEU A 30 12.31 -24.33 22.82
N SER A 31 11.94 -23.24 23.48
CA SER A 31 10.91 -22.31 22.98
C SER A 31 11.36 -21.63 21.69
N LEU A 32 12.62 -21.20 21.62
CA LEU A 32 13.18 -20.57 20.43
C LEU A 32 13.26 -21.54 19.25
N ILE A 33 13.71 -22.77 19.48
CA ILE A 33 13.75 -23.83 18.45
C ILE A 33 12.33 -24.10 17.94
N LEU A 34 11.36 -24.28 18.83
CA LEU A 34 9.96 -24.51 18.44
C LEU A 34 9.41 -23.36 17.57
N ILE A 35 9.67 -22.11 17.96
CA ILE A 35 9.26 -20.93 17.18
C ILE A 35 9.92 -20.92 15.81
N ILE A 36 11.23 -21.14 15.72
CA ILE A 36 11.96 -21.14 14.44
C ILE A 36 11.47 -22.28 13.53
N THR A 37 11.26 -23.48 14.08
CA THR A 37 10.74 -24.62 13.33
C THR A 37 9.33 -24.32 12.78
N LEU A 38 8.44 -23.77 13.61
CA LEU A 38 7.09 -23.42 13.22
C LEU A 38 7.07 -22.35 12.11
N ILE A 39 7.87 -21.30 12.27
CA ILE A 39 8.07 -20.26 11.24
C ILE A 39 8.60 -20.88 9.95
N GLY A 40 9.57 -21.79 10.04
CA GLY A 40 10.15 -22.48 8.88
C GLY A 40 9.11 -23.28 8.08
N PHE A 41 8.17 -23.97 8.74
CA PHE A 41 7.09 -24.69 8.06
C PHE A 41 6.11 -23.73 7.36
N ILE A 42 5.76 -22.60 8.00
CA ILE A 42 4.90 -21.57 7.39
C ILE A 42 5.57 -20.98 6.15
N PHE A 43 6.83 -20.55 6.27
CA PHE A 43 7.58 -19.96 5.15
C PHE A 43 7.78 -20.93 4.00
N ARG A 44 8.15 -22.20 4.30
CA ARG A 44 8.26 -23.22 3.25
C ARG A 44 6.95 -23.41 2.52
N GLY A 45 5.84 -23.38 3.24
CA GLY A 45 4.51 -23.48 2.65
C GLY A 45 4.12 -22.28 1.77
N ILE A 46 4.56 -21.06 2.08
CA ILE A 46 4.30 -19.88 1.25
C ILE A 46 5.22 -19.87 0.02
N ALA A 47 6.46 -20.33 0.18
CA ALA A 47 7.43 -20.41 -0.91
C ALA A 47 7.13 -21.51 -1.93
N LEU A 48 6.33 -22.52 -1.56
CA LEU A 48 5.86 -23.55 -2.49
C LEU A 48 4.63 -23.03 -3.24
N GLU A 49 4.74 -22.95 -4.57
CA GLU A 49 3.62 -22.58 -5.44
C GLU A 49 2.44 -23.54 -5.27
N PRO A 50 1.21 -23.04 -5.22
CA PRO A 50 0.00 -23.87 -5.17
C PRO A 50 -0.20 -24.59 -6.51
N SER A 51 -0.49 -25.89 -6.46
CA SER A 51 -0.92 -26.63 -7.64
C SER A 51 -2.34 -26.22 -8.04
N LEU A 52 -2.45 -25.31 -9.00
CA LEU A 52 -3.70 -24.90 -9.63
C LEU A 52 -3.82 -25.54 -11.01
N THR A 53 -5.02 -25.95 -11.39
CA THR A 53 -5.30 -26.52 -12.71
C THR A 53 -5.79 -25.40 -13.62
N GLU A 54 -5.22 -25.28 -14.81
CA GLU A 54 -5.64 -24.26 -15.76
C GLU A 54 -7.08 -24.51 -16.23
N LEU A 55 -7.91 -23.46 -16.22
CA LEU A 55 -9.31 -23.54 -16.63
C LEU A 55 -9.41 -23.48 -18.15
N SER A 56 -9.91 -24.53 -18.80
CA SER A 56 -10.15 -24.52 -20.26
C SER A 56 -11.41 -23.71 -20.60
N LEU A 57 -11.27 -22.72 -21.48
CA LEU A 57 -12.36 -21.92 -22.05
C LEU A 57 -12.42 -22.24 -23.56
N GLU A 58 -13.59 -22.57 -24.10
CA GLU A 58 -13.76 -22.93 -25.52
C GLU A 58 -14.19 -21.71 -26.35
N GLY A 59 -13.60 -21.54 -27.54
CA GLY A 59 -14.03 -20.58 -28.57
C GLY A 59 -14.71 -21.27 -29.76
N SER A 60 -15.43 -20.51 -30.58
CA SER A 60 -16.18 -21.03 -31.75
C SER A 60 -15.27 -21.73 -32.77
N PRO A 61 -15.69 -22.87 -33.37
CA PRO A 61 -14.88 -23.59 -34.35
C PRO A 61 -14.98 -22.94 -35.73
N ILE A 62 -13.87 -22.37 -36.19
CA ILE A 62 -13.61 -22.06 -37.61
C ILE A 62 -12.71 -23.18 -38.17
N GLU A 63 -13.08 -23.75 -39.32
CA GLU A 63 -12.33 -24.84 -39.97
C GLU A 63 -11.69 -24.36 -41.28
N PRO A 64 -10.43 -24.73 -41.60
CA PRO A 64 -9.79 -24.32 -42.85
C PRO A 64 -10.32 -25.07 -44.08
N ILE A 65 -10.43 -24.37 -45.22
CA ILE A 65 -10.69 -24.96 -46.54
C ILE A 65 -9.40 -24.94 -47.36
N SER A 66 -8.75 -26.09 -47.51
CA SER A 66 -7.46 -26.20 -48.24
C SER A 66 -7.60 -26.33 -49.77
N LEU A 67 -8.81 -26.34 -50.31
CA LEU A 67 -9.04 -26.44 -51.76
C LEU A 67 -8.86 -25.06 -52.41
N PRO A 68 -7.92 -24.91 -53.37
CA PRO A 68 -7.68 -23.64 -54.04
C PRO A 68 -8.89 -23.22 -54.89
N VAL A 69 -9.04 -21.92 -55.07
CA VAL A 69 -10.06 -21.35 -55.97
C VAL A 69 -9.66 -21.66 -57.42
N ALA A 70 -10.64 -22.04 -58.26
CA ALA A 70 -10.43 -22.09 -59.70
C ALA A 70 -10.36 -20.64 -60.20
N SER A 71 -9.16 -20.17 -60.57
CA SER A 71 -9.00 -18.79 -61.04
C SER A 71 -9.78 -18.56 -62.33
N SER A 72 -10.57 -17.48 -62.35
CA SER A 72 -11.31 -17.01 -63.51
C SER A 72 -10.54 -15.96 -64.32
N GLU A 73 -9.35 -15.56 -63.88
CA GLU A 73 -8.50 -14.57 -64.54
C GLU A 73 -7.44 -15.25 -65.42
N ASP A 74 -7.05 -14.59 -66.51
CA ASP A 74 -5.88 -14.97 -67.31
C ASP A 74 -4.58 -14.73 -66.50
N GLU A 75 -3.54 -15.55 -66.73
CA GLU A 75 -2.24 -15.39 -66.06
C GLU A 75 -1.67 -13.96 -66.21
N ALA A 76 -1.04 -13.45 -65.15
CA ALA A 76 -0.44 -12.11 -65.14
C ALA A 76 0.60 -11.95 -66.26
N SER A 77 0.42 -10.92 -67.11
CA SER A 77 1.31 -10.65 -68.24
C SER A 77 2.49 -9.77 -67.83
N LEU A 78 3.65 -10.37 -67.56
CA LEU A 78 4.85 -9.68 -67.04
C LEU A 78 5.73 -9.00 -68.11
N ASP A 79 5.58 -9.35 -69.40
CA ASP A 79 6.49 -8.96 -70.51
C ASP A 79 6.67 -7.44 -70.74
N SER A 80 5.81 -6.60 -70.17
CA SER A 80 5.77 -5.15 -70.41
C SER A 80 6.50 -4.29 -69.36
N ILE A 81 6.98 -4.86 -68.25
CA ILE A 81 7.62 -4.10 -67.17
C ILE A 81 9.15 -4.09 -67.41
N LYS A 82 9.73 -2.90 -67.62
CA LYS A 82 11.17 -2.75 -67.90
C LYS A 82 11.94 -2.51 -66.60
N GLU A 83 13.12 -3.12 -66.46
CA GLU A 83 14.04 -2.83 -65.34
C GLU A 83 14.45 -1.35 -65.34
N GLY A 84 13.91 -0.58 -64.41
CA GLY A 84 14.21 0.84 -64.24
C GLY A 84 15.10 1.11 -63.01
N ASN A 85 16.41 1.22 -63.22
CA ASN A 85 17.38 1.71 -62.22
C ASN A 85 17.36 3.26 -62.10
N GLN A 86 16.21 3.88 -61.82
CA GLN A 86 16.16 5.33 -61.56
C GLN A 86 15.30 5.67 -60.35
N VAL A 87 15.95 6.25 -59.35
CA VAL A 87 15.35 6.87 -58.16
C VAL A 87 14.65 8.15 -58.64
N ILE A 88 13.32 8.12 -58.72
CA ILE A 88 12.49 9.31 -58.90
C ILE A 88 11.96 9.65 -57.51
N ASN A 89 12.24 10.87 -57.03
CA ASN A 89 11.78 11.33 -55.72
C ASN A 89 10.26 11.62 -55.80
N GLN A 90 9.44 10.61 -55.51
CA GLN A 90 7.97 10.71 -55.52
C GLN A 90 7.45 11.13 -54.14
N GLU A 91 6.37 11.90 -54.13
CA GLU A 91 5.66 12.26 -52.89
C GLU A 91 4.81 11.08 -52.39
N VAL A 92 4.86 10.83 -51.08
CA VAL A 92 4.07 9.81 -50.38
C VAL A 92 2.88 10.46 -49.68
N TYR A 93 1.68 10.02 -50.03
CA TYR A 93 0.40 10.52 -49.50
C TYR A 93 -0.20 9.51 -48.51
N ALA A 94 -0.54 9.95 -47.31
CA ALA A 94 -1.24 9.15 -46.31
C ALA A 94 -2.70 9.60 -46.20
N PHE A 95 -3.66 8.72 -46.49
CA PHE A 95 -5.07 9.01 -46.28
C PHE A 95 -5.44 8.69 -44.83
N TYR A 96 -6.00 9.67 -44.11
CA TYR A 96 -6.34 9.56 -42.70
C TYR A 96 -7.86 9.66 -42.50
N ASP A 97 -8.46 8.61 -41.95
CA ASP A 97 -9.88 8.58 -41.63
C ASP A 97 -10.11 8.73 -40.11
N HIS A 98 -10.82 9.78 -39.70
CA HIS A 98 -11.17 10.04 -38.31
C HIS A 98 -12.37 9.23 -37.81
N ASN A 99 -13.26 8.75 -38.68
CA ASN A 99 -14.50 8.13 -38.24
C ASN A 99 -14.36 6.63 -38.04
N GLN A 100 -13.37 6.01 -38.68
CA GLN A 100 -13.09 4.57 -38.57
C GLN A 100 -11.80 4.32 -37.80
N TYR A 101 -11.86 3.50 -36.74
CA TYR A 101 -10.69 2.94 -36.04
C TYR A 101 -9.64 3.98 -35.59
N GLN A 102 -10.11 5.12 -35.05
CA GLN A 102 -9.33 6.30 -34.64
C GLN A 102 -7.99 5.98 -33.98
N VAL A 103 -7.97 5.01 -33.07
CA VAL A 103 -6.78 4.72 -32.27
C VAL A 103 -5.69 4.05 -33.11
N THR A 104 -6.04 3.11 -33.99
CA THR A 104 -5.06 2.43 -34.86
C THR A 104 -4.47 3.42 -35.86
N ASN A 105 -5.32 4.23 -36.50
CA ASN A 105 -4.90 5.24 -37.48
C ASN A 105 -3.95 6.26 -36.86
N LYS A 106 -4.24 6.70 -35.63
CA LYS A 106 -3.40 7.65 -34.89
C LYS A 106 -2.03 7.08 -34.51
N ILE A 107 -1.96 5.80 -34.14
CA ILE A 107 -0.69 5.13 -33.82
C ILE A 107 0.15 4.94 -35.08
N ALA A 108 -0.47 4.45 -36.15
CA ALA A 108 0.19 4.29 -37.43
C ALA A 108 0.70 5.66 -37.92
N PHE A 109 -0.11 6.71 -37.86
CA PHE A 109 0.31 8.07 -38.23
C PHE A 109 1.50 8.56 -37.41
N LYS A 110 1.49 8.38 -36.08
CA LYS A 110 2.63 8.76 -35.22
C LYS A 110 3.90 7.97 -35.54
N ASN A 111 3.77 6.66 -35.76
CA ASN A 111 4.91 5.78 -36.00
C ASN A 111 5.53 6.00 -37.37
N GLN A 112 4.73 6.42 -38.35
CA GLN A 112 5.14 6.51 -39.75
C GLN A 112 5.30 7.95 -40.26
N ILE A 113 5.27 8.93 -39.36
CA ILE A 113 5.27 10.35 -39.72
C ILE A 113 6.49 10.75 -40.57
N ASP A 114 7.64 10.09 -40.36
CA ASP A 114 8.88 10.35 -41.08
C ASP A 114 8.88 9.87 -42.54
N GLN A 115 7.88 9.07 -42.96
CA GLN A 115 7.74 8.57 -44.33
C GLN A 115 6.61 9.25 -45.12
N ILE A 116 5.92 10.23 -44.53
CA ILE A 116 4.74 10.87 -45.13
C ILE A 116 5.12 12.28 -45.58
N ASP A 117 4.93 12.58 -46.87
CA ASP A 117 5.11 13.95 -47.40
C ASP A 117 3.81 14.76 -47.29
N VAL A 118 2.68 14.08 -47.48
CA VAL A 118 1.34 14.69 -47.49
C VAL A 118 0.36 13.83 -46.72
N VAL A 119 -0.41 14.42 -45.81
CA VAL A 119 -1.58 13.79 -45.19
C VAL A 119 -2.88 14.33 -45.82
N ILE A 120 -3.79 13.41 -46.14
CA ILE A 120 -5.14 13.70 -46.65
C ILE A 120 -6.16 13.24 -45.60
N PRO A 121 -6.55 14.13 -44.66
CA PRO A 121 -7.51 13.81 -43.62
C PRO A 121 -8.95 14.14 -44.03
N ASN A 122 -9.91 13.34 -43.59
CA ASN A 122 -11.34 13.50 -43.89
C ASN A 122 -12.08 14.54 -43.03
N TRP A 123 -11.54 15.76 -42.92
CA TRP A 123 -12.12 16.77 -42.04
C TRP A 123 -13.36 17.46 -42.58
N TYR A 124 -13.59 17.50 -43.89
CA TYR A 124 -14.66 18.30 -44.48
C TYR A 124 -15.70 17.47 -45.24
N TYR A 125 -16.97 17.71 -44.91
CA TYR A 125 -18.12 17.09 -45.57
C TYR A 125 -19.14 18.13 -45.98
N VAL A 126 -19.81 17.93 -47.11
CA VAL A 126 -20.95 18.75 -47.53
C VAL A 126 -22.24 18.01 -47.18
N ASN A 127 -23.12 18.60 -46.38
CA ASN A 127 -24.42 18.02 -46.01
C ASN A 127 -25.52 18.29 -47.05
N ASP A 128 -26.73 17.72 -46.88
CA ASP A 128 -27.87 17.91 -47.81
C ASP A 128 -28.34 19.39 -47.90
N GLN A 129 -27.99 20.21 -46.90
CA GLN A 129 -28.20 21.67 -46.88
C GLN A 129 -27.10 22.45 -47.61
N LEU A 130 -26.11 21.77 -48.21
CA LEU A 130 -24.99 22.32 -48.95
C LEU A 130 -24.05 23.20 -48.09
N GLN A 131 -23.90 22.84 -46.82
CA GLN A 131 -22.98 23.47 -45.87
C GLN A 131 -21.79 22.54 -45.59
N ILE A 132 -20.62 23.14 -45.32
CA ILE A 132 -19.41 22.40 -44.96
C ILE A 132 -19.44 22.10 -43.46
N MET A 133 -19.50 20.83 -43.13
CA MET A 133 -19.33 20.26 -41.79
C MET A 133 -17.85 19.95 -41.54
N GLU A 134 -17.42 19.99 -40.28
CA GLU A 134 -16.03 19.83 -39.87
C GLU A 134 -15.88 18.79 -38.75
N GLU A 135 -15.05 17.77 -38.98
CA GLU A 135 -14.77 16.67 -38.05
C GLU A 135 -13.25 16.50 -37.88
N LYS A 136 -12.64 17.46 -37.18
CA LYS A 136 -11.18 17.61 -37.08
C LYS A 136 -10.60 16.97 -35.82
N ASP A 137 -9.53 16.16 -35.98
CA ASP A 137 -8.62 15.77 -34.88
C ASP A 137 -7.42 16.73 -34.82
N ARG A 138 -7.45 17.64 -33.84
CA ARG A 138 -6.40 18.66 -33.65
C ARG A 138 -5.02 18.07 -33.41
N GLU A 139 -4.92 16.89 -32.81
CA GLU A 139 -3.63 16.28 -32.50
C GLU A 139 -2.92 15.83 -33.78
N ILE A 140 -3.66 15.39 -34.80
CA ILE A 140 -3.11 14.98 -36.09
C ILE A 140 -2.51 16.19 -36.83
N ASP A 141 -3.23 17.32 -36.85
CA ASP A 141 -2.69 18.58 -37.39
C ASP A 141 -1.39 18.99 -36.69
N GLU A 142 -1.37 18.97 -35.35
CA GLU A 142 -0.20 19.36 -34.57
C GLU A 142 1.01 18.46 -34.87
N ILE A 143 0.79 17.15 -35.00
CA ILE A 143 1.84 16.19 -35.36
C ILE A 143 2.33 16.43 -36.79
N ALA A 144 1.42 16.61 -37.75
CA ALA A 144 1.76 16.87 -39.15
C ALA A 144 2.59 18.15 -39.30
N GLN A 145 2.10 19.26 -38.73
CA GLN A 145 2.78 20.56 -38.78
C GLN A 145 4.15 20.53 -38.10
N LYS A 146 4.27 19.87 -36.94
CA LYS A 146 5.53 19.74 -36.22
C LYS A 146 6.60 18.99 -37.04
N ASN A 147 6.17 18.03 -37.87
CA ASN A 147 7.06 17.22 -38.71
C ASN A 147 7.14 17.73 -40.16
N GLN A 148 6.59 18.90 -40.47
CA GLN A 148 6.59 19.51 -41.81
C GLN A 148 5.90 18.65 -42.89
N VAL A 149 4.91 17.84 -42.49
CA VAL A 149 4.05 17.08 -43.40
C VAL A 149 2.95 18.01 -43.93
N LYS A 150 2.79 18.07 -45.25
CA LYS A 150 1.77 18.92 -45.88
C LYS A 150 0.37 18.38 -45.60
N ILE A 151 -0.61 19.27 -45.48
CA ILE A 151 -1.97 18.89 -45.10
C ILE A 151 -2.96 19.30 -46.19
N TYR A 152 -3.61 18.32 -46.82
CA TYR A 152 -4.66 18.52 -47.83
C TYR A 152 -5.99 17.92 -47.33
N PRO A 153 -6.81 18.65 -46.55
CA PRO A 153 -8.07 18.15 -46.06
C PRO A 153 -8.95 17.69 -47.22
N ARG A 154 -9.57 16.53 -47.07
CA ARG A 154 -10.52 15.99 -48.02
C ARG A 154 -11.88 16.66 -47.84
N LEU A 155 -12.43 17.17 -48.94
CA LEU A 155 -13.85 17.51 -49.07
C LEU A 155 -14.60 16.36 -49.76
N SER A 156 -15.64 15.87 -49.11
CA SER A 156 -16.55 14.85 -49.66
C SER A 156 -18.03 15.18 -49.40
N PHE A 157 -18.95 14.43 -49.99
CA PHE A 157 -20.37 14.50 -49.60
C PHE A 157 -20.62 13.65 -48.36
N ALA A 158 -21.49 14.11 -47.46
CA ALA A 158 -22.02 13.24 -46.41
C ALA A 158 -22.86 12.11 -47.01
N GLU A 159 -22.93 10.95 -46.35
CA GLU A 159 -23.60 9.75 -46.87
C GLU A 159 -25.09 9.95 -47.23
N ASP A 160 -25.76 10.92 -46.58
CA ASP A 160 -27.19 11.19 -46.71
C ASP A 160 -27.54 12.28 -47.74
N VAL A 161 -26.55 12.81 -48.46
CA VAL A 161 -26.75 13.88 -49.45
C VAL A 161 -27.57 13.36 -50.63
N LYS A 162 -28.66 14.07 -50.97
CA LYS A 162 -29.52 13.67 -52.09
C LYS A 162 -28.93 14.11 -53.41
N GLN A 163 -29.11 13.29 -54.46
CA GLN A 163 -28.70 13.61 -55.84
C GLN A 163 -29.20 14.98 -56.32
N LYS A 164 -30.44 15.35 -55.96
CA LYS A 164 -31.02 16.66 -56.30
C LYS A 164 -30.22 17.82 -55.71
N SER A 165 -29.64 17.65 -54.53
CA SER A 165 -28.81 18.65 -53.86
C SER A 165 -27.46 18.78 -54.55
N ILE A 166 -26.84 17.66 -54.95
CA ILE A 166 -25.60 17.60 -55.74
C ILE A 166 -25.80 18.33 -57.08
N ASN A 167 -26.83 17.97 -57.84
CA ASN A 167 -27.12 18.59 -59.14
C ASN A 167 -27.34 20.11 -58.97
N ARG A 168 -28.11 20.51 -57.96
CA ARG A 168 -28.37 21.93 -57.68
C ARG A 168 -27.10 22.71 -57.33
N LEU A 169 -26.18 22.11 -56.58
CA LEU A 169 -24.89 22.72 -56.24
C LEU A 169 -24.05 22.94 -57.50
N LEU A 170 -23.94 21.92 -58.35
CA LEU A 170 -23.11 21.96 -59.55
C LEU A 170 -23.70 22.88 -60.63
N GLU A 171 -25.02 22.86 -60.86
CA GLU A 171 -25.66 23.66 -61.91
C GLU A 171 -25.62 25.18 -61.64
N LYS A 172 -25.69 25.62 -60.38
CA LYS A 172 -25.84 27.03 -60.01
C LYS A 172 -24.49 27.71 -59.69
N PRO A 173 -24.01 28.67 -60.51
CA PRO A 173 -22.73 29.34 -60.28
C PRO A 173 -22.62 30.04 -58.92
N GLU A 174 -23.72 30.62 -58.44
CA GLU A 174 -23.79 31.29 -57.14
C GLU A 174 -23.50 30.32 -55.98
N MET A 175 -23.97 29.07 -56.09
CA MET A 175 -23.80 28.05 -55.05
C MET A 175 -22.38 27.48 -55.07
N ARG A 176 -21.84 27.20 -56.27
CA ARG A 176 -20.42 26.83 -56.44
C ARG A 176 -19.51 27.87 -55.84
N THR A 177 -19.68 29.14 -56.23
CA THR A 177 -18.88 30.26 -55.72
C THR A 177 -18.97 30.39 -54.19
N SER A 178 -20.17 30.24 -53.62
CA SER A 178 -20.34 30.32 -52.16
C SER A 178 -19.63 29.18 -51.44
N LEU A 179 -19.72 27.95 -51.95
CA LEU A 179 -19.06 26.79 -51.35
C LEU A 179 -17.53 26.92 -51.43
N ILE A 180 -17.01 27.31 -52.60
CA ILE A 180 -15.57 27.50 -52.85
C ILE A 180 -15.00 28.55 -51.88
N LYS A 181 -15.65 29.71 -51.74
CA LYS A 181 -15.19 30.76 -50.82
C LYS A 181 -15.19 30.32 -49.36
N ASN A 182 -16.25 29.62 -48.93
CA ASN A 182 -16.32 29.09 -47.57
C ASN A 182 -15.20 28.07 -47.30
N LEU A 183 -14.91 27.21 -48.28
CA LEU A 183 -13.85 26.23 -48.19
C LEU A 183 -12.46 26.89 -48.15
N HIS A 184 -12.20 27.85 -49.04
CA HIS A 184 -10.94 28.61 -49.08
C HIS A 184 -10.70 29.32 -47.73
N GLN A 185 -11.72 29.98 -47.17
CA GLN A 185 -11.61 30.62 -45.86
C GLN A 185 -11.20 29.61 -44.79
N LYS A 186 -11.87 28.46 -44.71
CA LYS A 186 -11.54 27.40 -43.74
C LYS A 186 -10.10 26.88 -43.91
N VAL A 187 -9.68 26.59 -45.14
CA VAL A 187 -8.32 26.10 -45.44
C VAL A 187 -7.25 27.12 -45.02
N LYS A 188 -7.47 28.41 -45.29
CA LYS A 188 -6.54 29.48 -44.88
C LYS A 188 -6.48 29.71 -43.38
N GLU A 189 -7.63 29.72 -42.71
CA GLU A 189 -7.70 29.95 -41.26
C GLU A 189 -6.92 28.89 -40.47
N GLN A 190 -6.88 27.65 -40.97
CA GLN A 190 -6.17 26.54 -40.34
C GLN A 190 -4.71 26.41 -40.81
N GLY A 191 -4.28 27.19 -41.80
CA GLY A 191 -2.91 27.15 -42.33
C GLY A 191 -2.58 25.86 -43.09
N TYR A 192 -3.56 25.28 -43.79
CA TYR A 192 -3.35 24.08 -44.62
C TYR A 192 -2.70 24.44 -45.96
N ASP A 193 -1.95 23.48 -46.51
CA ASP A 193 -1.15 23.66 -47.74
C ASP A 193 -1.99 23.52 -49.03
N GLY A 194 -3.20 23.00 -48.91
CA GLY A 194 -4.06 22.72 -50.06
C GLY A 194 -5.39 22.08 -49.68
N ILE A 195 -6.08 21.53 -50.68
CA ILE A 195 -7.34 20.82 -50.52
C ILE A 195 -7.36 19.57 -51.42
N HIS A 196 -7.96 18.50 -50.92
CA HIS A 196 -8.25 17.30 -51.70
C HIS A 196 -9.76 17.22 -51.98
N ILE A 197 -10.15 17.17 -53.25
CA ILE A 197 -11.55 17.09 -53.66
C ILE A 197 -11.90 15.64 -54.03
N GLN A 198 -12.77 15.01 -53.24
CA GLN A 198 -13.32 13.67 -53.50
C GLN A 198 -14.85 13.75 -53.47
N LEU A 199 -15.43 14.14 -54.61
CA LEU A 199 -16.88 14.23 -54.78
C LEU A 199 -17.37 13.05 -55.63
N GLU A 200 -17.97 12.08 -54.94
CA GLU A 200 -18.57 10.89 -55.55
C GLU A 200 -20.07 11.10 -55.82
N GLY A 201 -20.69 10.23 -56.61
CA GLY A 201 -22.12 10.34 -56.95
C GLY A 201 -22.45 11.43 -57.99
N ILE A 202 -21.45 11.92 -58.73
CA ILE A 202 -21.68 12.86 -59.83
C ILE A 202 -22.22 12.09 -61.04
N GLY A 203 -23.42 12.43 -61.49
CA GLY A 203 -24.00 11.87 -62.72
C GLY A 203 -23.31 12.40 -63.97
N HIS A 204 -23.25 11.57 -65.03
CA HIS A 204 -22.63 11.92 -66.31
C HIS A 204 -23.22 13.22 -66.93
N GLU A 205 -24.50 13.50 -66.68
CA GLU A 205 -25.17 14.72 -67.11
C GLU A 205 -24.57 16.00 -66.51
N ASN A 206 -23.83 15.89 -65.40
CA ASN A 206 -23.21 17.02 -64.71
C ASN A 206 -21.73 17.18 -65.02
N LYS A 207 -21.16 16.41 -65.96
CA LYS A 207 -19.73 16.46 -66.32
C LYS A 207 -19.21 17.89 -66.55
N GLU A 208 -19.91 18.67 -67.38
CA GLU A 208 -19.52 20.05 -67.71
C GLU A 208 -19.63 20.99 -66.48
N TYR A 209 -20.64 20.79 -65.64
CA TYR A 209 -20.82 21.57 -64.42
C TYR A 209 -19.77 21.24 -63.35
N PHE A 210 -19.36 19.97 -63.28
CA PHE A 210 -18.27 19.55 -62.41
C PHE A 210 -16.93 20.10 -62.88
N LEU A 211 -16.66 20.09 -64.19
CA LEU A 211 -15.47 20.76 -64.75
C LEU A 211 -15.48 22.27 -64.45
N ALA A 212 -16.63 22.93 -64.57
CA ALA A 212 -16.77 24.34 -64.19
C ALA A 212 -16.51 24.57 -62.70
N PHE A 213 -17.04 23.72 -61.81
CA PHE A 213 -16.76 23.75 -60.38
C PHE A 213 -15.26 23.63 -60.09
N MET A 214 -14.59 22.63 -60.67
CA MET A 214 -13.16 22.42 -60.49
C MET A 214 -12.33 23.57 -61.06
N SER A 215 -12.71 24.14 -62.20
CA SER A 215 -12.03 25.31 -62.79
C SER A 215 -12.12 26.54 -61.89
N GLU A 216 -13.31 26.83 -61.35
CA GLU A 216 -13.55 27.94 -60.42
C GLU A 216 -12.77 27.75 -59.11
N LEU A 217 -12.75 26.52 -58.57
CA LEU A 217 -12.02 26.17 -57.35
C LEU A 217 -10.51 26.29 -57.56
N TYR A 218 -9.99 25.74 -58.66
CA TYR A 218 -8.56 25.79 -59.00
C TYR A 218 -8.07 27.23 -59.12
N GLN A 219 -8.82 28.09 -59.83
CA GLN A 219 -8.45 29.49 -59.98
C GLN A 219 -8.38 30.23 -58.63
N ASP A 220 -9.35 30.00 -57.74
CA ASP A 220 -9.41 30.65 -56.44
C ASP A 220 -8.28 30.18 -55.50
N PHE A 221 -8.06 28.87 -55.40
CA PHE A 221 -7.03 28.27 -54.54
C PHE A 221 -5.61 28.52 -55.06
N HIS A 222 -5.37 28.33 -56.36
CA HIS A 222 -4.05 28.50 -56.95
C HIS A 222 -3.58 29.96 -56.90
N SER A 223 -4.51 30.94 -56.96
CA SER A 223 -4.18 32.36 -56.75
C SER A 223 -3.68 32.70 -55.34
N ALA A 224 -3.89 31.79 -54.40
CA ALA A 224 -3.47 31.89 -53.00
C ALA A 224 -2.29 30.97 -52.65
N ASP A 225 -1.59 30.42 -53.67
CA ASP A 225 -0.51 29.44 -53.52
C ASP A 225 -0.93 28.14 -52.80
N LEU A 226 -2.23 27.78 -52.87
CA LEU A 226 -2.77 26.55 -52.29
C LEU A 226 -2.87 25.45 -53.36
N ILE A 227 -2.49 24.23 -52.99
CA ILE A 227 -2.54 23.05 -53.86
C ILE A 227 -3.97 22.52 -53.99
N VAL A 228 -4.37 22.13 -55.19
CA VAL A 228 -5.63 21.41 -55.45
C VAL A 228 -5.34 20.00 -55.93
N ALA A 229 -5.63 19.02 -55.08
CA ALA A 229 -5.65 17.61 -55.43
C ALA A 229 -7.09 17.18 -55.76
N LEU A 230 -7.26 16.42 -56.84
CA LEU A 230 -8.57 15.97 -57.30
C LEU A 230 -8.60 14.45 -57.43
N HIS A 231 -9.53 13.79 -56.75
CA HIS A 231 -9.82 12.38 -56.96
C HIS A 231 -10.73 12.19 -58.18
N ILE A 232 -10.35 11.28 -59.09
CA ILE A 232 -11.15 10.89 -60.25
C ILE A 232 -11.23 9.37 -60.38
N ARG A 233 -12.21 8.89 -61.16
CA ARG A 233 -12.33 7.47 -61.54
C ARG A 233 -11.95 7.28 -63.00
N PRO A 234 -10.80 6.63 -63.30
CA PRO A 234 -10.46 6.24 -64.67
C PRO A 234 -11.56 5.36 -65.28
N LYS A 235 -11.76 5.43 -66.60
CA LYS A 235 -12.83 4.75 -67.35
C LYS A 235 -14.28 5.18 -67.06
N ASP A 236 -14.52 6.08 -66.11
CA ASP A 236 -15.81 6.73 -65.93
C ASP A 236 -15.87 7.98 -66.81
N SER A 237 -16.75 7.99 -67.82
CA SER A 237 -16.85 9.09 -68.78
C SER A 237 -17.27 10.42 -68.16
N THR A 238 -17.77 10.41 -66.91
CA THR A 238 -18.06 11.59 -66.10
C THR A 238 -16.79 12.37 -65.75
N TYR A 239 -15.66 11.69 -65.56
CA TYR A 239 -14.38 12.28 -65.19
C TYR A 239 -13.44 12.31 -66.39
N ASP A 240 -13.30 13.47 -67.04
CA ASP A 240 -12.35 13.64 -68.13
C ASP A 240 -10.94 13.85 -67.58
N SER A 241 -10.16 12.77 -67.48
CA SER A 241 -8.80 12.79 -66.90
C SER A 241 -7.92 13.88 -67.50
N LYS A 242 -8.02 14.12 -68.81
CA LYS A 242 -7.20 15.10 -69.51
C LYS A 242 -7.60 16.52 -69.12
N LEU A 243 -8.88 16.87 -69.24
CA LEU A 243 -9.36 18.22 -68.91
C LEU A 243 -9.24 18.52 -67.41
N LEU A 244 -9.57 17.56 -66.55
CA LEU A 244 -9.50 17.73 -65.10
C LEU A 244 -8.05 17.87 -64.60
N SER A 245 -7.07 17.29 -65.30
CA SER A 245 -5.64 17.48 -64.98
C SER A 245 -5.11 18.90 -65.30
N GLU A 246 -5.81 19.67 -66.14
CA GLU A 246 -5.48 21.07 -66.41
C GLU A 246 -5.92 22.01 -65.29
N VAL A 247 -6.92 21.60 -64.49
CA VAL A 247 -7.50 22.35 -63.37
C VAL A 247 -7.24 21.70 -62.01
N SER A 248 -6.11 21.02 -61.89
CA SER A 248 -5.63 20.42 -60.64
C SER A 248 -4.09 20.35 -60.65
N ASP A 249 -3.47 20.43 -59.48
CA ASP A 249 -2.03 20.27 -59.32
C ASP A 249 -1.63 18.80 -59.15
N ARG A 250 -2.56 18.00 -58.58
CA ARG A 250 -2.46 16.55 -58.42
C ARG A 250 -3.77 15.90 -58.81
N VAL A 251 -3.69 14.79 -59.52
CA VAL A 251 -4.83 13.92 -59.82
C VAL A 251 -4.62 12.62 -59.09
N VAL A 252 -5.58 12.24 -58.24
CA VAL A 252 -5.55 10.99 -57.48
C VAL A 252 -6.47 10.00 -58.15
N ILE A 253 -6.04 8.73 -58.25
CA ILE A 253 -6.88 7.61 -58.67
C ILE A 253 -6.74 6.47 -57.66
N ASN A 254 -7.84 5.81 -57.33
CA ASN A 254 -7.82 4.59 -56.52
C ASN A 254 -7.57 3.38 -57.42
N VAL A 255 -6.62 2.53 -57.02
CA VAL A 255 -6.31 1.27 -57.71
C VAL A 255 -6.54 0.12 -56.74
N PHE A 256 -7.79 0.03 -56.28
CA PHE A 256 -8.36 -1.02 -55.45
C PHE A 256 -9.89 -0.98 -55.59
N ASP A 257 -10.62 -1.85 -54.89
CA ASP A 257 -12.07 -2.03 -55.05
C ASP A 257 -12.50 -2.53 -56.46
N GLN A 258 -11.68 -3.38 -57.10
CA GLN A 258 -12.10 -4.14 -58.29
C GLN A 258 -13.35 -5.00 -57.98
N HIS A 259 -13.36 -5.62 -56.80
CA HIS A 259 -14.50 -6.28 -56.19
C HIS A 259 -14.80 -5.59 -54.85
N ILE A 260 -16.08 -5.34 -54.57
CA ILE A 260 -16.57 -4.57 -53.42
C ILE A 260 -17.52 -5.40 -52.56
N GLU A 261 -17.81 -4.91 -51.35
CA GLU A 261 -18.72 -5.50 -50.37
C GLU A 261 -20.11 -5.92 -50.89
N THR A 262 -20.65 -5.21 -51.89
CA THR A 262 -21.97 -5.51 -52.50
C THR A 262 -21.87 -6.36 -53.77
N GLY A 263 -20.66 -6.72 -54.20
CA GLY A 263 -20.38 -7.52 -55.39
C GLY A 263 -20.08 -8.99 -55.06
N GLY A 264 -19.77 -9.78 -56.09
CA GLY A 264 -19.28 -11.15 -55.91
C GLY A 264 -17.83 -11.21 -55.42
N PRO A 265 -17.39 -12.33 -54.81
CA PRO A 265 -16.05 -12.48 -54.27
C PRO A 265 -14.98 -12.46 -55.37
N GLY A 266 -13.86 -11.79 -55.09
CA GLY A 266 -12.72 -11.71 -56.00
C GLY A 266 -11.60 -10.81 -55.48
N PRO A 267 -10.46 -10.75 -56.20
CA PRO A 267 -9.32 -9.92 -55.81
C PRO A 267 -9.71 -8.43 -55.78
N LEU A 268 -9.28 -7.70 -54.74
CA LEU A 268 -9.58 -6.27 -54.60
C LEU A 268 -8.79 -5.41 -55.60
N ALA A 269 -7.64 -5.90 -56.07
CA ALA A 269 -6.81 -5.21 -57.05
C ALA A 269 -5.88 -6.19 -57.78
N SER A 270 -6.41 -6.99 -58.71
CA SER A 270 -5.56 -7.93 -59.45
C SER A 270 -4.49 -7.20 -60.26
N PHE A 271 -3.38 -7.89 -60.54
CA PHE A 271 -2.23 -7.29 -61.22
C PHE A 271 -2.59 -6.69 -62.59
N ASN A 272 -3.29 -7.46 -63.42
CA ASN A 272 -3.69 -7.04 -64.77
C ASN A 272 -4.69 -5.88 -64.71
N TRP A 273 -5.67 -5.93 -63.79
CA TRP A 273 -6.64 -4.84 -63.59
C TRP A 273 -5.95 -3.57 -63.10
N SER A 274 -5.04 -3.67 -62.14
CA SER A 274 -4.28 -2.53 -61.60
C SER A 274 -3.49 -1.83 -62.70
N LYS A 275 -2.83 -2.61 -63.56
CA LYS A 275 -2.11 -2.10 -64.73
C LYS A 275 -3.04 -1.39 -65.70
N GLU A 276 -4.17 -1.99 -66.03
CA GLU A 276 -5.13 -1.42 -66.96
C GLU A 276 -5.73 -0.09 -66.45
N ILE A 277 -6.04 0.00 -65.16
CA ILE A 277 -6.55 1.23 -64.54
C ILE A 277 -5.53 2.35 -64.60
N ILE A 278 -4.26 2.09 -64.23
CA ILE A 278 -3.18 3.09 -64.28
C ILE A 278 -2.93 3.52 -65.73
N GLU A 279 -2.88 2.59 -66.68
CA GLU A 279 -2.66 2.88 -68.11
C GLU A 279 -3.84 3.60 -68.79
N SER A 280 -5.05 3.51 -68.22
CA SER A 280 -6.23 4.21 -68.73
C SER A 280 -6.28 5.70 -68.39
N TYR A 281 -5.35 6.21 -67.58
CA TYR A 281 -5.24 7.63 -67.29
C TYR A 281 -4.59 8.40 -68.45
N GLU A 282 -5.32 9.36 -69.02
CA GLU A 282 -4.91 10.11 -70.22
C GLU A 282 -4.24 11.48 -69.95
N GLY A 283 -3.99 11.83 -68.67
CA GLY A 283 -3.38 13.11 -68.27
C GLY A 283 -1.86 13.06 -68.07
N PRO A 284 -1.22 14.16 -67.61
CA PRO A 284 0.21 14.19 -67.27
C PRO A 284 0.53 13.25 -66.09
N LEU A 285 1.43 12.30 -66.32
CA LEU A 285 1.80 11.27 -65.33
C LEU A 285 2.54 11.85 -64.11
N ASP A 286 3.26 12.95 -64.28
CA ASP A 286 3.93 13.67 -63.18
C ASP A 286 2.94 14.34 -62.20
N LYS A 287 1.68 14.53 -62.59
CA LYS A 287 0.59 14.97 -61.70
C LYS A 287 -0.17 13.81 -61.06
N LEU A 288 -0.01 12.58 -61.57
CA LEU A 288 -0.77 11.43 -61.13
C LEU A 288 -0.26 10.93 -59.77
N VAL A 289 -1.17 10.77 -58.82
CA VAL A 289 -0.96 10.07 -57.55
C VAL A 289 -1.78 8.79 -57.59
N VAL A 290 -1.10 7.65 -57.51
CA VAL A 290 -1.74 6.34 -57.50
C VAL A 290 -2.01 5.96 -56.05
N CYS A 291 -3.29 5.97 -55.66
CA CYS A 291 -3.71 5.57 -54.33
C CYS A 291 -3.93 4.05 -54.28
N LEU A 292 -3.22 3.41 -53.37
CA LEU A 292 -3.13 1.96 -53.19
C LEU A 292 -3.61 1.59 -51.80
N ALA A 293 -4.21 0.42 -51.65
CA ALA A 293 -4.78 -0.02 -50.39
C ALA A 293 -4.13 -1.28 -49.84
N SER A 294 -4.33 -1.51 -48.53
CA SER A 294 -4.00 -2.76 -47.86
C SER A 294 -5.07 -3.09 -46.82
N TYR A 295 -6.13 -3.73 -47.30
CA TYR A 295 -7.24 -4.29 -46.52
C TYR A 295 -7.88 -5.43 -47.33
N GLY A 296 -8.91 -6.09 -46.81
CA GLY A 296 -9.64 -7.14 -47.50
C GLY A 296 -11.14 -7.12 -47.23
N TYR A 297 -11.85 -8.02 -47.92
CA TYR A 297 -13.27 -8.27 -47.72
C TYR A 297 -13.47 -9.78 -47.50
N ASP A 298 -14.26 -10.13 -46.49
CA ASP A 298 -14.70 -11.49 -46.24
C ASP A 298 -16.13 -11.71 -46.75
N TRP A 299 -16.27 -12.56 -47.75
CA TRP A 299 -17.56 -12.95 -48.31
C TRP A 299 -18.01 -14.30 -47.76
N ASN A 300 -19.24 -14.35 -47.27
CA ASN A 300 -19.94 -15.63 -47.06
C ASN A 300 -20.45 -16.13 -48.42
N GLU A 301 -19.79 -17.14 -48.99
CA GLU A 301 -20.12 -17.76 -50.28
C GLU A 301 -21.48 -18.49 -50.23
N THR A 302 -21.97 -18.82 -49.03
CA THR A 302 -23.20 -19.59 -48.82
C THR A 302 -24.45 -18.70 -48.75
N SER A 303 -24.40 -17.64 -47.95
CA SER A 303 -25.53 -16.71 -47.75
C SER A 303 -25.60 -15.62 -48.82
N GLY A 304 -24.45 -15.24 -49.41
CA GLY A 304 -24.37 -14.11 -50.35
C GLY A 304 -24.66 -12.76 -49.69
N GLU A 305 -24.53 -12.68 -48.36
CA GLU A 305 -24.65 -11.43 -47.60
C GLU A 305 -23.52 -10.44 -47.96
N ARG A 306 -23.73 -9.17 -47.59
CA ARG A 306 -22.74 -8.10 -47.80
C ARG A 306 -21.41 -8.52 -47.15
N ALA A 307 -20.32 -8.42 -47.90
CA ALA A 307 -19.00 -8.79 -47.40
C ALA A 307 -18.56 -7.88 -46.24
N THR A 308 -17.81 -8.45 -45.29
CA THR A 308 -17.29 -7.72 -44.14
C THR A 308 -15.90 -7.16 -44.45
N PRO A 309 -15.66 -5.84 -44.37
CA PRO A 309 -14.32 -5.27 -44.55
C PRO A 309 -13.42 -5.66 -43.37
N LEU A 310 -12.19 -6.08 -43.67
CA LEU A 310 -11.17 -6.48 -42.70
C LEU A 310 -9.85 -5.76 -42.99
N PHE A 311 -9.24 -5.17 -41.96
CA PHE A 311 -7.89 -4.61 -42.09
C PHE A 311 -6.83 -5.70 -42.04
N PHE A 312 -5.61 -5.37 -42.48
CA PHE A 312 -4.53 -6.34 -42.52
C PHE A 312 -4.31 -7.04 -41.17
N HIS A 313 -4.32 -6.27 -40.07
CA HIS A 313 -4.16 -6.84 -38.73
C HIS A 313 -5.32 -7.77 -38.34
N ASN A 314 -6.57 -7.50 -38.76
CA ASN A 314 -7.71 -8.39 -38.53
C ASN A 314 -7.55 -9.71 -39.29
N VAL A 315 -7.06 -9.65 -40.53
CA VAL A 315 -6.75 -10.85 -41.32
C VAL A 315 -5.68 -11.68 -40.60
N MET A 316 -4.59 -11.05 -40.12
CA MET A 316 -3.52 -11.73 -39.40
C MET A 316 -4.01 -12.36 -38.08
N ASP A 317 -4.88 -11.66 -37.34
CA ASP A 317 -5.52 -12.20 -36.14
C ASP A 317 -6.39 -13.43 -36.48
N LEU A 318 -7.24 -13.35 -37.51
CA LEU A 318 -8.12 -14.43 -37.96
C LEU A 318 -7.31 -15.68 -38.34
N VAL A 319 -6.30 -15.54 -39.19
CA VAL A 319 -5.49 -16.70 -39.64
C VAL A 319 -4.69 -17.31 -38.50
N THR A 320 -4.19 -16.49 -37.58
CA THR A 320 -3.38 -16.99 -36.47
C THR A 320 -4.23 -17.66 -35.39
N ASN A 321 -5.40 -17.10 -35.07
CA ASN A 321 -6.26 -17.62 -34.00
C ASN A 321 -6.97 -18.90 -34.39
N HIS A 322 -7.28 -19.07 -35.67
CA HIS A 322 -8.00 -20.25 -36.16
C HIS A 322 -7.12 -21.23 -36.96
N GLY A 323 -5.81 -20.99 -37.00
CA GLY A 323 -4.87 -21.89 -37.68
C GLY A 323 -5.12 -21.99 -39.19
N LEU A 324 -5.55 -20.89 -39.82
CA LEU A 324 -5.83 -20.83 -41.25
C LEU A 324 -4.53 -20.60 -42.05
N GLU A 325 -4.56 -21.04 -43.31
CA GLU A 325 -3.45 -20.85 -44.24
C GLU A 325 -3.81 -19.77 -45.27
N VAL A 326 -2.96 -18.73 -45.35
CA VAL A 326 -3.01 -17.75 -46.44
C VAL A 326 -2.52 -18.43 -47.72
N GLN A 327 -3.40 -18.48 -48.72
CA GLN A 327 -3.13 -19.00 -50.05
C GLN A 327 -2.78 -17.85 -51.01
N TRP A 328 -2.09 -18.17 -52.10
CA TRP A 328 -1.68 -17.21 -53.14
C TRP A 328 -2.27 -17.60 -54.49
N ASP A 329 -3.02 -16.68 -55.11
CA ASP A 329 -3.51 -16.88 -56.47
C ASP A 329 -2.48 -16.39 -57.49
N LYS A 330 -1.96 -17.30 -58.33
CA LYS A 330 -0.91 -16.99 -59.30
C LYS A 330 -1.39 -16.20 -60.52
N ALA A 331 -2.70 -16.22 -60.81
CA ALA A 331 -3.24 -15.48 -61.94
C ALA A 331 -3.41 -13.99 -61.59
N SER A 332 -4.06 -13.70 -60.46
CA SER A 332 -4.30 -12.33 -59.99
C SER A 332 -3.13 -11.72 -59.21
N LEU A 333 -2.17 -12.54 -58.77
CA LEU A 333 -1.08 -12.18 -57.85
C LEU A 333 -1.58 -11.54 -56.55
N THR A 334 -2.62 -12.13 -55.96
CA THR A 334 -3.30 -11.63 -54.75
C THR A 334 -3.48 -12.76 -53.73
N PRO A 335 -3.29 -12.50 -52.42
CA PRO A 335 -3.53 -13.50 -51.38
C PRO A 335 -5.02 -13.63 -51.03
N TYR A 336 -5.38 -14.82 -50.56
CA TYR A 336 -6.72 -15.09 -50.05
C TYR A 336 -6.70 -16.17 -48.95
N VAL A 337 -7.79 -16.25 -48.18
CA VAL A 337 -8.02 -17.26 -47.14
C VAL A 337 -9.40 -17.87 -47.38
N ARG A 338 -9.53 -19.19 -47.21
CA ARG A 338 -10.82 -19.88 -47.24
C ARG A 338 -11.04 -20.69 -45.97
N TYR A 339 -12.24 -20.61 -45.43
CA TYR A 339 -12.59 -21.27 -44.19
C TYR A 339 -14.09 -21.52 -44.11
N LYS A 340 -14.48 -22.39 -43.16
CA LYS A 340 -15.87 -22.61 -42.77
C LYS A 340 -16.11 -22.00 -41.41
N GLU A 341 -17.15 -21.19 -41.30
CA GLU A 341 -17.66 -20.68 -40.04
C GLU A 341 -19.11 -21.13 -39.87
N SER A 342 -19.40 -21.83 -38.77
CA SER A 342 -20.76 -22.32 -38.46
C SER A 342 -21.44 -23.16 -39.57
N GLY A 343 -20.66 -23.73 -40.49
CA GLY A 343 -21.13 -24.53 -41.62
C GLY A 343 -21.20 -23.80 -42.96
N ASP A 344 -21.04 -22.48 -42.98
CA ASP A 344 -21.02 -21.67 -44.19
C ASP A 344 -19.59 -21.55 -44.75
N ASP A 345 -19.45 -21.63 -46.07
CA ASP A 345 -18.18 -21.39 -46.77
C ASP A 345 -17.89 -19.88 -46.86
N HIS A 346 -16.70 -19.47 -46.43
CA HIS A 346 -16.20 -18.10 -46.50
C HIS A 346 -14.95 -18.01 -47.39
N ILE A 347 -14.84 -16.89 -48.11
CA ILE A 347 -13.65 -16.51 -48.85
C ILE A 347 -13.27 -15.05 -48.56
N LEU A 348 -12.05 -14.87 -48.09
CA LEU A 348 -11.45 -13.58 -47.79
C LEU A 348 -10.35 -13.28 -48.79
N TRP A 349 -10.55 -12.26 -49.63
CA TRP A 349 -9.47 -11.68 -50.45
C TRP A 349 -8.95 -10.42 -49.78
N PHE A 350 -7.64 -10.23 -49.77
CA PHE A 350 -7.03 -9.07 -49.13
C PHE A 350 -5.76 -8.60 -49.84
N LEU A 351 -5.36 -7.37 -49.55
CA LEU A 351 -4.16 -6.73 -50.06
C LEU A 351 -3.13 -6.58 -48.93
N ASP A 352 -1.87 -6.88 -49.24
CA ASP A 352 -0.76 -6.82 -48.31
C ASP A 352 0.45 -6.08 -48.91
N GLY A 353 1.58 -6.07 -48.19
CA GLY A 353 2.80 -5.41 -48.67
C GLY A 353 3.34 -5.97 -49.99
N VAL A 354 3.00 -7.22 -50.34
CA VAL A 354 3.40 -7.85 -51.61
C VAL A 354 2.55 -7.34 -52.76
N THR A 355 1.23 -7.31 -52.60
CA THR A 355 0.34 -6.73 -53.62
C THR A 355 0.64 -5.25 -53.81
N PHE A 356 0.87 -4.52 -52.70
CA PHE A 356 1.26 -3.11 -52.73
C PHE A 356 2.58 -2.90 -53.50
N HIS A 357 3.61 -3.72 -53.25
CA HIS A 357 4.88 -3.69 -54.01
C HIS A 357 4.65 -3.84 -55.51
N ASN A 358 3.84 -4.81 -55.91
CA ASN A 358 3.54 -5.07 -57.31
C ASN A 358 2.83 -3.88 -57.97
N GLN A 359 1.88 -3.26 -57.28
CA GLN A 359 1.16 -2.08 -57.77
C GLN A 359 2.08 -0.85 -57.85
N VAL A 360 2.96 -0.65 -56.86
CA VAL A 360 4.01 0.38 -56.92
C VAL A 360 4.93 0.14 -58.11
N ALA A 361 5.34 -1.11 -58.37
CA ALA A 361 6.20 -1.42 -59.52
C ALA A 361 5.54 -1.06 -60.86
N ILE A 362 4.22 -1.27 -60.99
CA ILE A 362 3.44 -0.82 -62.16
C ILE A 362 3.45 0.72 -62.25
N ALA A 363 3.14 1.41 -61.15
CA ALA A 363 3.10 2.86 -61.11
C ALA A 363 4.47 3.51 -61.41
N MET A 364 5.55 2.93 -60.88
CA MET A 364 6.92 3.38 -61.10
C MET A 364 7.36 3.18 -62.55
N ASN A 365 6.94 2.09 -63.21
CA ASN A 365 7.21 1.86 -64.62
C ASN A 365 6.59 2.95 -65.52
N GLN A 366 5.46 3.53 -65.09
CA GLN A 366 4.79 4.66 -65.76
C GLN A 366 5.33 6.04 -65.33
N ARG A 367 6.21 6.12 -64.32
CA ARG A 367 6.77 7.37 -63.78
C ARG A 367 5.72 8.34 -63.26
N VAL A 368 4.78 7.83 -62.45
CA VAL A 368 3.77 8.67 -61.79
C VAL A 368 4.40 9.67 -60.82
N GLY A 369 3.66 10.72 -60.44
CA GLY A 369 4.12 11.80 -59.57
C GLY A 369 4.14 11.47 -58.08
N GLY A 370 3.28 10.54 -57.63
CA GLY A 370 3.19 10.15 -56.21
C GLY A 370 2.48 8.82 -55.97
N ILE A 371 2.63 8.31 -54.75
CA ILE A 371 1.98 7.10 -54.26
C ILE A 371 1.14 7.45 -53.04
N GLY A 372 -0.11 6.99 -53.00
CA GLY A 372 -1.01 7.15 -51.87
C GLY A 372 -1.25 5.83 -51.13
N VAL A 373 -1.39 5.89 -49.81
CA VAL A 373 -1.71 4.75 -48.93
C VAL A 373 -3.12 4.95 -48.35
N TRP A 374 -4.06 4.09 -48.77
CA TRP A 374 -5.44 4.03 -48.29
C TRP A 374 -5.67 2.81 -47.37
N ASN A 375 -5.92 2.99 -46.08
CA ASN A 375 -5.73 4.21 -45.29
C ASN A 375 -4.79 3.91 -44.13
N ILE A 376 -4.15 4.95 -43.59
CA ILE A 376 -3.15 4.75 -42.55
C ILE A 376 -3.79 4.18 -41.28
N GLY A 377 -3.26 3.05 -40.80
CA GLY A 377 -3.81 2.24 -39.72
C GLY A 377 -4.39 0.90 -40.18
N SER A 378 -4.83 0.77 -41.43
CA SER A 378 -5.41 -0.49 -41.94
C SER A 378 -4.37 -1.44 -42.54
N GLU A 379 -3.22 -0.89 -42.92
CA GLU A 379 -2.29 -1.49 -43.86
C GLU A 379 -1.36 -2.56 -43.27
N ASP A 380 -0.74 -3.30 -44.17
CA ASP A 380 0.46 -4.07 -43.85
C ASP A 380 1.61 -3.14 -43.42
N PRO A 381 2.15 -3.28 -42.20
CA PRO A 381 3.17 -2.35 -41.69
C PRO A 381 4.47 -2.32 -42.50
N THR A 382 4.71 -3.36 -43.29
CA THR A 382 5.91 -3.40 -44.14
C THR A 382 5.87 -2.39 -45.28
N ILE A 383 4.69 -1.85 -45.62
CA ILE A 383 4.50 -0.84 -46.67
C ILE A 383 5.31 0.43 -46.40
N TRP A 384 5.25 0.98 -45.19
CA TRP A 384 5.97 2.21 -44.85
C TRP A 384 7.48 2.01 -44.85
N ALA A 385 7.94 0.88 -44.29
CA ALA A 385 9.35 0.52 -44.31
C ALA A 385 9.87 0.31 -45.75
N SER A 386 9.03 -0.22 -46.64
CA SER A 386 9.37 -0.38 -48.05
C SER A 386 9.37 0.93 -48.82
N LEU A 387 8.64 1.97 -48.41
CA LEU A 387 8.59 3.28 -49.08
C LEU A 387 9.78 4.22 -48.71
N SER A 388 10.70 3.79 -47.84
CA SER A 388 11.78 4.64 -47.32
C SER A 388 12.88 5.02 -48.34
N ASN A 389 13.34 6.28 -48.31
CA ASN A 389 14.45 6.86 -49.09
C ASN A 389 14.21 7.07 -50.61
N GLY A 390 13.00 7.46 -51.02
CA GLY A 390 12.71 7.85 -52.42
C GLY A 390 12.74 6.69 -53.40
N GLY A 391 12.59 5.46 -52.92
CA GLY A 391 12.51 4.23 -53.70
C GLY A 391 11.89 3.09 -52.90
N PHE A 392 11.48 2.01 -53.57
CA PHE A 392 10.86 0.87 -52.90
C PHE A 392 11.91 -0.18 -52.50
N ASN A 393 11.94 -0.60 -51.22
CA ASN A 393 12.83 -1.64 -50.69
C ASN A 393 12.08 -2.97 -50.42
N PRO A 394 12.14 -3.95 -51.33
CA PRO A 394 11.39 -5.20 -51.19
C PRO A 394 11.90 -6.09 -50.05
N SER A 395 13.11 -5.85 -49.52
CA SER A 395 13.64 -6.62 -48.39
C SER A 395 12.88 -6.36 -47.09
N ALA A 396 12.27 -5.17 -46.96
CA ALA A 396 11.46 -4.80 -45.79
C ALA A 396 10.19 -5.66 -45.63
N LEU A 397 9.68 -6.24 -46.73
CA LEU A 397 8.48 -7.07 -46.73
C LEU A 397 8.65 -8.38 -45.93
N ARG A 398 9.89 -8.86 -45.75
CA ARG A 398 10.15 -10.20 -45.19
C ARG A 398 9.85 -10.32 -43.70
N SER A 399 9.94 -9.23 -42.94
CA SER A 399 9.73 -9.21 -41.50
C SER A 399 8.58 -8.28 -41.17
N ILE A 400 7.49 -8.85 -40.64
CA ILE A 400 6.23 -8.15 -40.45
C ILE A 400 6.12 -7.79 -38.96
N PRO A 401 6.31 -6.52 -38.56
CA PRO A 401 6.10 -6.12 -37.18
C PRO A 401 4.60 -6.14 -36.85
N SER A 402 4.25 -6.18 -35.58
CA SER A 402 2.86 -5.91 -35.17
C SER A 402 2.65 -4.40 -35.09
N ILE A 403 1.60 -3.87 -35.72
CA ILE A 403 1.20 -2.46 -35.59
C ILE A 403 0.57 -2.20 -34.23
N LEU A 404 -0.20 -3.17 -33.74
CA LEU A 404 -0.94 -3.06 -32.48
C LEU A 404 -0.16 -3.68 -31.33
N PRO A 405 -0.16 -3.06 -30.14
CA PRO A 405 0.45 -3.65 -28.95
C PRO A 405 -0.31 -4.88 -28.44
N PHE A 406 -1.63 -4.93 -28.67
CA PHE A 406 -2.49 -6.07 -28.34
C PHE A 406 -3.70 -6.11 -29.28
N SER A 407 -4.30 -7.29 -29.46
CA SER A 407 -5.63 -7.49 -30.05
C SER A 407 -6.57 -8.12 -29.02
N THR A 408 -7.87 -7.86 -29.15
CA THR A 408 -8.91 -8.39 -28.26
C THR A 408 -9.90 -9.21 -29.07
N SER A 409 -10.29 -10.39 -28.57
CA SER A 409 -11.42 -11.16 -29.09
C SER A 409 -12.43 -11.49 -28.00
N GLY A 410 -13.64 -11.89 -28.39
CA GLY A 410 -14.72 -12.19 -27.46
C GLY A 410 -15.27 -10.96 -26.75
N SER A 411 -16.05 -11.17 -25.69
CA SER A 411 -16.65 -10.08 -24.90
C SER A 411 -16.95 -10.52 -23.47
N GLY A 412 -17.01 -9.54 -22.56
CA GLY A 412 -17.27 -9.72 -21.14
C GLY A 412 -16.07 -9.39 -20.24
N ASP A 413 -16.32 -9.48 -18.93
CA ASP A 413 -15.43 -9.03 -17.87
C ASP A 413 -14.28 -9.98 -17.54
N ILE A 414 -14.36 -11.24 -17.94
CA ILE A 414 -13.37 -12.26 -17.61
C ILE A 414 -12.42 -12.35 -18.79
N PHE A 415 -11.12 -12.22 -18.56
CA PHE A 415 -10.19 -12.16 -19.68
C PHE A 415 -8.90 -12.92 -19.44
N ARG A 416 -8.27 -13.33 -20.53
CA ARG A 416 -6.98 -14.02 -20.53
C ARG A 416 -6.09 -13.50 -21.64
N VAL A 417 -4.82 -13.31 -21.32
CA VAL A 417 -3.79 -13.10 -22.34
C VAL A 417 -3.43 -14.47 -22.93
N SER A 418 -3.81 -14.76 -24.18
CA SER A 418 -3.68 -16.10 -24.78
C SER A 418 -2.47 -16.26 -25.71
N LYS A 419 -1.92 -15.16 -26.24
CA LYS A 419 -0.69 -15.16 -27.06
C LYS A 419 0.24 -14.02 -26.67
N THR A 420 1.54 -14.28 -26.77
CA THR A 420 2.60 -13.27 -26.65
C THR A 420 2.88 -12.65 -28.00
N GLU A 421 3.35 -11.40 -28.01
CA GLU A 421 3.78 -10.73 -29.23
C GLU A 421 4.88 -11.50 -29.97
N GLU A 422 4.69 -11.72 -31.27
CA GLU A 422 5.68 -12.30 -32.16
C GLU A 422 5.73 -11.57 -33.51
N GLN A 423 6.94 -11.34 -34.03
CA GLN A 423 7.11 -10.81 -35.38
C GLN A 423 6.78 -11.85 -36.44
N GLY A 424 6.03 -11.43 -37.46
CA GLY A 424 5.71 -12.23 -38.63
C GLY A 424 6.90 -12.36 -39.58
N LYS A 425 6.87 -13.41 -40.40
CA LYS A 425 7.87 -13.67 -41.44
C LYS A 425 7.18 -14.17 -42.69
N ARG A 426 7.47 -13.53 -43.83
CA ARG A 426 7.08 -14.05 -45.15
C ARG A 426 8.28 -14.25 -46.04
N GLN A 427 8.16 -15.23 -46.93
CA GLN A 427 9.05 -15.46 -48.04
C GLN A 427 8.35 -15.00 -49.33
N VAL A 428 9.12 -14.40 -50.24
CA VAL A 428 8.63 -13.91 -51.52
C VAL A 428 9.53 -14.40 -52.64
N GLU A 429 8.96 -14.69 -53.80
CA GLU A 429 9.67 -15.07 -55.02
C GLU A 429 9.49 -13.99 -56.09
N PHE A 430 10.59 -13.61 -56.74
CA PHE A 430 10.61 -12.55 -57.74
C PHE A 430 10.74 -13.12 -59.14
N ASP A 431 9.99 -12.55 -60.07
CA ASP A 431 10.30 -12.53 -61.49
C ASP A 431 10.61 -11.08 -61.89
N HIS A 432 11.88 -10.79 -62.20
CA HIS A 432 12.40 -9.43 -62.35
C HIS A 432 12.13 -8.55 -61.11
N SER A 433 11.32 -7.49 -61.24
CA SER A 433 10.91 -6.59 -60.15
C SER A 433 9.54 -6.92 -59.57
N ILE A 434 8.83 -7.93 -60.09
CA ILE A 434 7.48 -8.32 -59.66
C ILE A 434 7.56 -9.55 -58.76
N ILE A 435 6.78 -9.55 -57.69
CA ILE A 435 6.64 -10.71 -56.81
C ILE A 435 5.56 -11.61 -57.37
N VAL A 436 5.93 -12.83 -57.73
CA VAL A 436 5.06 -13.82 -58.39
C VAL A 436 4.55 -14.90 -57.45
N ASP A 437 5.15 -15.01 -56.26
CA ASP A 437 4.72 -15.93 -55.20
C ASP A 437 5.04 -15.37 -53.82
N GLN A 438 4.20 -15.70 -52.84
CA GLN A 438 4.48 -15.44 -51.44
C GLN A 438 4.04 -16.60 -50.53
N THR A 439 4.77 -16.76 -49.43
CA THR A 439 4.40 -17.71 -48.37
C THR A 439 4.66 -17.11 -47.01
N TYR A 440 3.63 -17.04 -46.18
CA TYR A 440 3.77 -16.71 -44.76
C TYR A 440 4.42 -17.89 -44.03
N LYS A 441 5.61 -17.68 -43.49
CA LYS A 441 6.30 -18.68 -42.64
C LYS A 441 5.88 -18.56 -41.18
N LYS A 442 5.45 -17.36 -40.79
CA LYS A 442 4.94 -17.02 -39.46
C LYS A 442 4.07 -15.79 -39.58
N TYR A 443 2.88 -15.79 -38.98
CA TYR A 443 2.04 -14.61 -38.94
C TYR A 443 2.49 -13.65 -37.83
N PRO A 444 2.40 -12.32 -38.02
CA PRO A 444 2.61 -11.37 -36.95
C PRO A 444 1.48 -11.49 -35.93
N THR A 445 1.80 -11.50 -34.65
CA THR A 445 0.80 -11.57 -33.58
C THR A 445 1.07 -10.46 -32.56
N PRO A 446 0.07 -9.62 -32.24
CA PRO A 446 0.13 -8.79 -31.05
C PRO A 446 -0.11 -9.64 -29.79
N TYR A 447 -0.01 -9.06 -28.59
CA TYR A 447 -0.57 -9.75 -27.41
C TYR A 447 -2.06 -9.98 -27.63
N HIS A 448 -2.55 -11.21 -27.49
CA HIS A 448 -3.98 -11.48 -27.68
C HIS A 448 -4.68 -11.55 -26.32
N ILE A 449 -5.75 -10.77 -26.14
CA ILE A 449 -6.62 -10.79 -24.96
C ILE A 449 -7.96 -11.38 -25.36
N GLU A 450 -8.27 -12.57 -24.87
CA GLU A 450 -9.57 -13.20 -25.05
C GLU A 450 -10.47 -12.79 -23.89
N ARG A 451 -11.65 -12.25 -24.21
CA ARG A 451 -12.69 -11.85 -23.25
C ARG A 451 -13.85 -12.84 -23.27
N TYR A 452 -14.38 -13.11 -22.09
CA TYR A 452 -15.41 -14.09 -21.80
C TYR A 452 -16.40 -13.50 -20.79
N GLY A 453 -17.59 -14.09 -20.70
CA GLY A 453 -18.56 -13.74 -19.66
C GLY A 453 -19.72 -12.86 -20.13
N ASN A 454 -19.73 -12.41 -21.39
CA ASN A 454 -20.88 -11.69 -21.92
C ASN A 454 -22.08 -12.63 -22.10
N LYS A 455 -23.15 -12.39 -21.34
CA LYS A 455 -24.39 -13.18 -21.37
C LYS A 455 -25.58 -12.25 -21.28
N GLU A 456 -26.55 -12.43 -22.18
CA GLU A 456 -27.78 -11.63 -22.14
C GLU A 456 -28.55 -11.91 -20.83
N LYS A 457 -28.95 -10.84 -20.14
CA LYS A 457 -29.74 -10.87 -18.91
C LYS A 457 -29.19 -11.78 -17.79
N LYS A 458 -27.88 -12.03 -17.76
CA LYS A 458 -27.19 -12.62 -16.60
C LYS A 458 -26.19 -11.61 -16.03
N ILE A 459 -26.10 -11.50 -14.72
CA ILE A 459 -25.19 -10.55 -14.07
C ILE A 459 -24.63 -11.15 -12.78
N ALA A 460 -23.35 -10.92 -12.49
CA ALA A 460 -22.73 -11.30 -11.23
C ALA A 460 -22.51 -10.06 -10.36
N ILE A 461 -22.64 -10.23 -9.04
CA ILE A 461 -22.25 -9.22 -8.06
C ILE A 461 -20.95 -9.71 -7.40
N SER A 462 -19.97 -8.83 -7.31
CA SER A 462 -18.67 -9.10 -6.70
C SER A 462 -18.30 -8.08 -5.64
N PHE A 463 -17.53 -8.52 -4.64
CA PHE A 463 -17.07 -7.71 -3.53
C PHE A 463 -15.55 -7.81 -3.36
N ASP A 464 -14.87 -6.67 -3.33
CA ASP A 464 -13.43 -6.57 -3.12
C ASP A 464 -13.08 -6.08 -1.70
N ASP A 465 -11.82 -6.31 -1.31
CA ASP A 465 -11.14 -5.93 -0.06
C ASP A 465 -11.39 -6.81 1.18
N GLY A 466 -12.46 -7.58 1.21
CA GLY A 466 -12.88 -8.35 2.37
C GLY A 466 -11.90 -9.44 2.83
N PRO A 467 -12.19 -10.09 3.97
CA PRO A 467 -13.38 -9.90 4.81
C PRO A 467 -13.20 -8.86 5.95
N ASP A 468 -14.20 -7.99 6.16
CA ASP A 468 -14.40 -7.18 7.38
C ASP A 468 -15.51 -7.78 8.26
N PRO A 469 -15.30 -7.92 9.58
CA PRO A 469 -16.28 -8.56 10.48
C PRO A 469 -17.59 -7.81 10.67
N ARG A 470 -17.69 -6.54 10.24
CA ARG A 470 -18.90 -5.73 10.29
C ARG A 470 -19.63 -5.74 8.96
N TYR A 471 -18.91 -5.50 7.87
CA TYR A 471 -19.54 -5.25 6.57
C TYR A 471 -19.75 -6.54 5.77
N THR A 472 -18.73 -7.38 5.59
CA THR A 472 -18.85 -8.67 4.91
C THR A 472 -19.97 -9.53 5.51
N LYS A 473 -20.10 -9.54 6.85
CA LYS A 473 -21.16 -10.29 7.51
C LYS A 473 -22.56 -9.74 7.18
N ALA A 474 -22.74 -8.43 7.21
CA ALA A 474 -24.01 -7.80 6.86
C ALA A 474 -24.38 -8.05 5.38
N ILE A 475 -23.39 -8.01 4.48
CA ILE A 475 -23.57 -8.34 3.08
C ILE A 475 -23.99 -9.80 2.90
N LEU A 476 -23.34 -10.76 3.58
CA LEU A 476 -23.73 -12.17 3.56
C LEU A 476 -25.16 -12.38 4.08
N ASP A 477 -25.55 -11.70 5.16
CA ASP A 477 -26.90 -11.76 5.70
C ASP A 477 -27.94 -11.28 4.66
N ILE A 478 -27.66 -10.18 3.92
CA ILE A 478 -28.50 -9.68 2.82
C ILE A 478 -28.55 -10.68 1.66
N LEU A 479 -27.39 -11.14 1.16
CA LEU A 479 -27.35 -12.08 0.03
C LEU A 479 -28.13 -13.37 0.33
N LYS A 480 -28.08 -13.84 1.58
CA LYS A 480 -28.85 -14.99 2.05
C LYS A 480 -30.35 -14.71 2.12
N GLU A 481 -30.77 -13.50 2.49
CA GLU A 481 -32.18 -13.09 2.50
C GLU A 481 -32.79 -13.11 1.09
N TYR A 482 -32.02 -12.68 0.09
CA TYR A 482 -32.44 -12.65 -1.32
C TYR A 482 -32.14 -13.94 -2.10
N ASP A 483 -31.53 -14.96 -1.48
CA ASP A 483 -31.03 -16.20 -2.10
C ASP A 483 -30.12 -15.96 -3.33
N VAL A 484 -29.25 -14.95 -3.22
CA VAL A 484 -28.30 -14.56 -4.28
C VAL A 484 -26.91 -15.06 -3.94
N LYS A 485 -26.17 -15.53 -4.96
CA LYS A 485 -24.73 -15.86 -4.85
C LYS A 485 -23.90 -14.74 -5.47
N ALA A 486 -22.69 -14.59 -4.96
CA ALA A 486 -21.77 -13.50 -5.29
C ALA A 486 -20.32 -14.01 -5.25
N ALA A 487 -19.39 -13.24 -5.79
CA ALA A 487 -17.95 -13.51 -5.70
C ALA A 487 -17.27 -12.54 -4.73
N PHE A 488 -16.36 -13.04 -3.90
CA PHE A 488 -15.60 -12.22 -2.95
C PHE A 488 -14.11 -12.30 -3.27
N PHE A 489 -13.50 -11.21 -3.71
CA PHE A 489 -12.06 -11.11 -3.96
C PHE A 489 -11.35 -10.65 -2.68
N ILE A 490 -10.73 -11.60 -2.00
CA ILE A 490 -10.30 -11.41 -0.61
C ILE A 490 -8.86 -10.94 -0.50
N ILE A 491 -8.63 -9.97 0.38
CA ILE A 491 -7.30 -9.59 0.84
C ILE A 491 -6.82 -10.65 1.84
N GLY A 492 -5.70 -11.31 1.54
CA GLY A 492 -5.18 -12.41 2.36
C GLY A 492 -4.89 -12.04 3.81
N SER A 493 -4.43 -10.82 4.10
CA SER A 493 -4.19 -10.34 5.46
C SER A 493 -5.48 -10.15 6.26
N ASN A 494 -6.57 -9.68 5.65
CA ASN A 494 -7.90 -9.62 6.26
C ASN A 494 -8.44 -11.03 6.51
N ALA A 495 -8.30 -11.92 5.53
CA ALA A 495 -8.71 -13.31 5.64
C ALA A 495 -7.95 -14.08 6.72
N ALA A 496 -6.66 -13.78 6.93
CA ALA A 496 -5.87 -14.36 8.01
C ALA A 496 -6.35 -13.91 9.41
N LEU A 497 -6.95 -12.73 9.53
CA LEU A 497 -7.54 -12.24 10.78
C LEU A 497 -8.93 -12.82 11.04
N TYR A 498 -9.70 -13.12 9.99
CA TYR A 498 -11.09 -13.56 10.09
C TYR A 498 -11.39 -14.83 9.26
N PRO A 499 -10.64 -15.94 9.46
CA PRO A 499 -10.82 -17.16 8.67
C PRO A 499 -12.22 -17.79 8.82
N GLN A 500 -12.92 -17.51 9.91
CA GLN A 500 -14.30 -17.94 10.13
C GLN A 500 -15.29 -17.29 9.15
N ILE A 501 -15.06 -16.04 8.73
CA ILE A 501 -15.93 -15.37 7.76
C ILE A 501 -15.67 -15.97 6.38
N LEU A 502 -14.41 -16.24 6.04
CA LEU A 502 -14.07 -16.93 4.80
C LEU A 502 -14.71 -18.32 4.71
N LYS A 503 -14.76 -19.05 5.83
CA LYS A 503 -15.49 -20.31 5.93
C LYS A 503 -17.00 -20.12 5.70
N GLN A 504 -17.59 -19.07 6.26
CA GLN A 504 -19.01 -18.73 6.05
C GLN A 504 -19.30 -18.40 4.58
N ILE A 505 -18.50 -17.54 3.94
CA ILE A 505 -18.60 -17.23 2.49
C ILE A 505 -18.65 -18.53 1.68
N ASN A 506 -17.74 -19.47 1.97
CA ASN A 506 -17.67 -20.76 1.30
C ASN A 506 -18.87 -21.68 1.60
N GLU A 507 -19.29 -21.79 2.85
CA GLU A 507 -20.40 -22.66 3.29
C GLU A 507 -21.77 -22.18 2.78
N GLU A 508 -21.93 -20.87 2.56
CA GLU A 508 -23.15 -20.27 2.00
C GLU A 508 -23.19 -20.33 0.46
N GLY A 509 -22.14 -20.86 -0.18
CA GLY A 509 -22.10 -21.17 -1.62
C GLY A 509 -21.58 -20.03 -2.50
N HIS A 510 -21.00 -18.99 -1.92
CA HIS A 510 -20.38 -17.89 -2.66
C HIS A 510 -19.02 -18.30 -3.24
N GLU A 511 -18.56 -17.58 -4.26
CA GLU A 511 -17.24 -17.77 -4.84
C GLU A 511 -16.21 -16.92 -4.09
N ILE A 512 -14.97 -17.40 -4.02
CA ILE A 512 -13.87 -16.69 -3.40
C ILE A 512 -12.77 -16.56 -4.44
N GLY A 513 -12.36 -15.33 -4.72
CA GLY A 513 -11.21 -14.98 -5.54
C GLY A 513 -10.05 -14.47 -4.71
N ASN A 514 -8.85 -14.50 -5.28
CA ASN A 514 -7.63 -13.94 -4.70
C ASN A 514 -7.50 -12.46 -5.07
N HIS A 515 -7.21 -11.60 -4.10
CA HIS A 515 -7.00 -10.15 -4.29
C HIS A 515 -5.68 -9.67 -3.66
N THR A 516 -4.64 -10.50 -3.71
CA THR A 516 -3.34 -10.33 -3.03
C THR A 516 -3.43 -10.37 -1.50
N PHE A 517 -2.28 -10.46 -0.81
CA PHE A 517 -2.22 -10.58 0.64
C PHE A 517 -2.29 -9.21 1.32
N THR A 518 -1.65 -8.20 0.74
CA THR A 518 -1.50 -6.85 1.30
C THR A 518 -2.23 -5.76 0.53
N HIS A 519 -2.97 -6.10 -0.54
CA HIS A 519 -3.62 -5.14 -1.44
C HIS A 519 -2.60 -4.23 -2.17
N SER A 520 -1.51 -4.84 -2.64
CA SER A 520 -0.45 -4.14 -3.36
C SER A 520 -0.75 -4.07 -4.85
N ASN A 521 -0.37 -2.96 -5.50
CA ASN A 521 -0.44 -2.84 -6.96
C ASN A 521 0.52 -3.83 -7.60
N ILE A 522 0.00 -4.64 -8.53
CA ILE A 522 0.77 -5.71 -9.18
C ILE A 522 2.00 -5.22 -9.96
N LEU A 523 1.99 -3.96 -10.41
CA LEU A 523 3.08 -3.35 -11.17
C LEU A 523 4.24 -2.87 -10.30
N ASP A 524 4.02 -2.69 -8.99
CA ASP A 524 5.04 -2.25 -8.04
C ASP A 524 5.83 -3.43 -7.42
N LEU A 525 5.44 -4.67 -7.74
CA LEU A 525 5.96 -5.88 -7.12
C LEU A 525 7.05 -6.53 -7.98
N SER A 526 8.15 -6.96 -7.34
CA SER A 526 9.05 -7.95 -7.95
C SER A 526 8.36 -9.31 -8.06
N ALA A 527 8.83 -10.18 -8.97
CA ALA A 527 8.29 -11.52 -9.15
C ALA A 527 8.18 -12.32 -7.83
N THR A 528 9.20 -12.27 -6.98
CA THR A 528 9.18 -12.96 -5.67
C THR A 528 8.15 -12.37 -4.70
N GLN A 529 7.91 -11.06 -4.76
CA GLN A 529 6.85 -10.45 -3.96
C GLN A 529 5.48 -10.83 -4.49
N MET A 530 5.28 -10.84 -5.81
CA MET A 530 4.05 -11.33 -6.43
C MET A 530 3.73 -12.77 -6.01
N ASP A 531 4.73 -13.65 -6.08
CA ASP A 531 4.60 -15.04 -5.62
C ASP A 531 4.18 -15.12 -4.16
N PHE A 532 4.79 -14.30 -3.30
CA PHE A 532 4.41 -14.23 -1.89
C PHE A 532 2.96 -13.77 -1.71
N GLU A 533 2.55 -12.70 -2.39
CA GLU A 533 1.20 -12.13 -2.32
C GLU A 533 0.12 -13.13 -2.75
N LEU A 534 0.33 -13.80 -3.89
CA LEU A 534 -0.58 -14.81 -4.41
C LEU A 534 -0.60 -16.05 -3.52
N ASN A 535 0.58 -16.60 -3.20
CA ASN A 535 0.67 -17.85 -2.45
C ASN A 535 0.13 -17.67 -1.03
N ALA A 536 0.52 -16.61 -0.31
CA ALA A 536 0.05 -16.40 1.06
C ALA A 536 -1.48 -16.31 1.12
N THR A 537 -2.10 -15.59 0.18
CA THR A 537 -3.57 -15.47 0.08
C THR A 537 -4.20 -16.81 -0.25
N GLN A 538 -3.65 -17.54 -1.22
CA GLN A 538 -4.12 -18.87 -1.60
C GLN A 538 -4.06 -19.87 -0.42
N ARG A 539 -2.97 -19.85 0.36
CA ARG A 539 -2.82 -20.70 1.55
C ARG A 539 -3.83 -20.36 2.64
N VAL A 540 -4.15 -19.08 2.83
CA VAL A 540 -5.20 -18.67 3.77
C VAL A 540 -6.55 -19.21 3.31
N ILE A 541 -6.91 -19.05 2.02
CA ILE A 541 -8.15 -19.59 1.43
C ILE A 541 -8.23 -21.10 1.65
N GLN A 542 -7.22 -21.85 1.22
CA GLN A 542 -7.16 -23.32 1.36
C GLN A 542 -7.27 -23.77 2.81
N SER A 543 -6.60 -23.07 3.74
CA SER A 543 -6.61 -23.45 5.15
C SER A 543 -7.97 -23.27 5.82
N ALA A 544 -8.74 -22.26 5.39
CA ALA A 544 -10.05 -21.92 5.94
C ALA A 544 -11.19 -22.72 5.29
N THR A 545 -11.16 -22.87 3.96
CA THR A 545 -12.26 -23.45 3.17
C THR A 545 -12.03 -24.91 2.79
N GLY A 546 -10.78 -25.35 2.68
CA GLY A 546 -10.41 -26.63 2.08
C GLY A 546 -10.45 -26.62 0.54
N GLN A 547 -10.68 -25.47 -0.10
CA GLN A 547 -10.72 -25.29 -1.55
C GLN A 547 -9.61 -24.34 -2.01
N SER A 548 -9.18 -24.51 -3.25
CA SER A 548 -8.37 -23.53 -3.96
C SER A 548 -9.27 -22.48 -4.64
N SER A 549 -8.69 -21.41 -5.16
CA SER A 549 -9.35 -20.42 -6.00
C SER A 549 -8.55 -20.29 -7.27
N LEU A 550 -9.21 -20.39 -8.42
CA LEU A 550 -8.65 -20.02 -9.70
C LEU A 550 -8.98 -18.58 -10.08
N LEU A 551 -9.92 -17.93 -9.38
CA LEU A 551 -10.29 -16.56 -9.67
C LEU A 551 -9.27 -15.59 -9.04
N PHE A 552 -8.82 -14.62 -9.83
CA PHE A 552 -7.95 -13.53 -9.37
C PHE A 552 -8.43 -12.21 -9.94
N ARG A 553 -8.51 -11.19 -9.08
CA ARG A 553 -8.72 -9.81 -9.50
C ARG A 553 -7.51 -8.99 -9.08
N PRO A 554 -6.76 -8.36 -10.01
CA PRO A 554 -5.61 -7.55 -9.65
C PRO A 554 -6.04 -6.25 -8.95
N PRO A 555 -5.47 -5.89 -7.78
CA PRO A 555 -5.71 -4.60 -7.17
C PRO A 555 -5.37 -3.43 -8.11
N PHE A 556 -6.21 -2.40 -8.10
CA PHE A 556 -6.07 -1.16 -8.89
C PHE A 556 -6.17 -1.29 -10.42
N LEU A 557 -6.40 -2.50 -10.95
CA LEU A 557 -6.62 -2.67 -12.39
C LEU A 557 -8.10 -2.45 -12.70
N SER A 558 -8.45 -1.23 -13.14
CA SER A 558 -9.76 -0.95 -13.74
C SER A 558 -9.74 -1.37 -15.21
N THR A 559 -10.78 -2.06 -15.66
CA THR A 559 -10.98 -2.41 -17.07
C THR A 559 -11.73 -1.32 -17.87
N ASN A 560 -12.10 -0.21 -17.21
CA ASN A 560 -13.07 0.79 -17.69
C ASN A 560 -12.59 2.26 -17.60
N ASN A 561 -11.29 2.56 -17.68
CA ASN A 561 -10.87 3.94 -17.81
C ASN A 561 -11.13 4.48 -19.23
N GLU A 562 -12.32 5.08 -19.39
CA GLU A 562 -12.69 6.01 -20.45
C GLU A 562 -11.48 6.85 -20.90
N GLY A 563 -10.88 6.47 -22.04
CA GLY A 563 -9.89 7.28 -22.76
C GLY A 563 -8.41 6.91 -22.57
N GLU A 564 -8.02 6.03 -21.64
CA GLU A 564 -6.63 5.54 -21.49
C GLU A 564 -6.51 4.00 -21.38
N ASP A 565 -7.60 3.26 -21.66
CA ASP A 565 -7.68 1.79 -21.51
C ASP A 565 -6.78 1.00 -22.48
N ARG A 566 -5.51 0.91 -22.12
CA ARG A 566 -4.56 -0.06 -22.66
C ARG A 566 -3.72 -0.60 -21.52
N PRO A 567 -3.86 -1.88 -21.12
CA PRO A 567 -2.93 -2.47 -20.18
C PRO A 567 -1.52 -2.30 -20.76
N SER A 568 -0.61 -1.70 -19.99
CA SER A 568 0.78 -1.54 -20.43
C SER A 568 1.36 -2.90 -20.81
N LEU A 569 2.38 -2.93 -21.66
CA LEU A 569 3.09 -4.17 -21.99
C LEU A 569 3.58 -4.90 -20.71
N GLU A 570 3.96 -4.14 -19.69
CA GLU A 570 4.34 -4.66 -18.37
C GLU A 570 3.16 -5.29 -17.62
N THR A 571 1.96 -4.70 -17.75
CA THR A 571 0.72 -5.27 -17.21
C THR A 571 0.43 -6.61 -17.86
N LEU A 572 0.47 -6.70 -19.20
CA LEU A 572 0.20 -7.95 -19.93
C LEU A 572 1.19 -9.07 -19.57
N LYS A 573 2.48 -8.74 -19.46
CA LYS A 573 3.51 -9.70 -18.99
C LYS A 573 3.26 -10.17 -17.56
N THR A 574 2.85 -9.26 -16.68
CA THR A 574 2.54 -9.59 -15.30
C THR A 574 1.31 -10.52 -15.24
N LEU A 575 0.25 -10.20 -15.98
CA LEU A 575 -0.95 -11.04 -16.06
C LEU A 575 -0.65 -12.43 -16.64
N LEU A 576 0.20 -12.54 -17.67
CA LEU A 576 0.68 -13.83 -18.18
C LEU A 576 1.36 -14.66 -17.08
N SER A 577 2.27 -14.07 -16.30
CA SER A 577 2.94 -14.78 -15.21
C SER A 577 1.99 -15.26 -14.12
N ILE A 578 0.87 -14.55 -13.92
CA ILE A 578 -0.20 -14.91 -12.99
C ILE A 578 -1.05 -16.05 -13.58
N GLN A 579 -1.37 -15.98 -14.87
CA GLN A 579 -2.10 -17.03 -15.58
C GLN A 579 -1.32 -18.34 -15.69
N GLU A 580 0.01 -18.29 -15.88
CA GLU A 580 0.89 -19.48 -15.86
C GLU A 580 0.81 -20.24 -14.53
N LYS A 581 0.43 -19.54 -13.44
CA LYS A 581 0.17 -20.14 -12.12
C LYS A 581 -1.25 -20.70 -11.98
N GLY A 582 -2.07 -20.65 -13.02
CA GLY A 582 -3.43 -21.21 -13.09
C GLY A 582 -4.55 -20.25 -12.72
N TYR A 583 -4.28 -18.95 -12.54
CA TYR A 583 -5.31 -17.96 -12.24
C TYR A 583 -6.04 -17.48 -13.51
N THR A 584 -7.34 -17.26 -13.38
CA THR A 584 -8.24 -16.62 -14.35
C THR A 584 -8.50 -15.19 -13.89
N ILE A 585 -8.27 -14.23 -14.77
CA ILE A 585 -8.40 -12.80 -14.43
C ILE A 585 -9.86 -12.38 -14.54
N VAL A 586 -10.38 -11.78 -13.48
CA VAL A 586 -11.75 -11.25 -13.43
C VAL A 586 -11.69 -9.74 -13.36
N GLY A 587 -12.19 -9.08 -14.40
CA GLY A 587 -12.30 -7.63 -14.52
C GLY A 587 -13.49 -7.06 -13.76
N SER A 588 -13.81 -5.80 -14.07
CA SER A 588 -14.88 -5.05 -13.42
C SER A 588 -15.42 -3.96 -14.36
N ASP A 589 -16.01 -4.36 -15.49
CA ASP A 589 -16.57 -3.43 -16.48
C ASP A 589 -17.84 -2.73 -15.93
N ILE A 590 -18.32 -3.03 -14.71
CA ILE A 590 -19.27 -2.19 -13.97
C ILE A 590 -18.67 -1.84 -12.59
N ASP A 591 -17.80 -0.81 -12.56
CA ASP A 591 -17.23 -0.26 -11.31
C ASP A 591 -18.03 0.95 -10.80
N LEU A 592 -18.69 0.75 -9.66
CA LEU A 592 -19.56 1.76 -9.03
C LEU A 592 -18.78 2.76 -8.18
N ARG A 593 -17.49 2.52 -7.88
CA ARG A 593 -16.67 3.34 -6.98
C ARG A 593 -17.38 3.65 -5.65
N ASP A 594 -18.00 2.64 -5.05
CA ASP A 594 -18.71 2.74 -3.76
C ASP A 594 -17.76 3.08 -2.59
N TRP A 595 -16.45 3.00 -2.81
CA TRP A 595 -15.43 3.42 -1.86
C TRP A 595 -15.16 4.94 -1.84
N ASP A 596 -15.56 5.70 -2.87
CA ASP A 596 -15.25 7.13 -3.06
C ASP A 596 -16.19 8.08 -2.29
N GLY A 597 -16.69 7.63 -1.13
CA GLY A 597 -17.54 8.44 -0.24
C GLY A 597 -18.98 8.68 -0.75
N LYS A 598 -19.43 7.91 -1.75
CA LYS A 598 -20.80 7.96 -2.29
C LYS A 598 -21.86 7.54 -1.27
N THR A 599 -23.06 8.10 -1.40
CA THR A 599 -24.28 7.68 -0.68
C THR A 599 -24.90 6.44 -1.30
N ALA A 600 -25.80 5.78 -0.57
CA ALA A 600 -26.49 4.59 -1.07
C ALA A 600 -27.31 4.87 -2.36
N ASP A 601 -27.99 6.02 -2.41
CA ASP A 601 -28.76 6.45 -3.58
C ASP A 601 -27.85 6.70 -4.79
N GLU A 602 -26.69 7.33 -4.60
CA GLU A 602 -25.72 7.55 -5.69
C GLU A 602 -25.13 6.25 -6.23
N ILE A 603 -24.85 5.27 -5.36
CA ILE A 603 -24.40 3.93 -5.77
C ILE A 603 -25.49 3.24 -6.59
N PHE A 604 -26.74 3.33 -6.14
CA PHE A 604 -27.88 2.70 -6.83
C PHE A 604 -28.17 3.34 -8.20
N GLU A 605 -28.21 4.67 -8.28
CA GLU A 605 -28.44 5.37 -9.56
C GLU A 605 -27.28 5.14 -10.56
N GLU A 606 -26.04 5.11 -10.08
CA GLU A 606 -24.90 4.72 -10.92
C GLU A 606 -25.02 3.28 -11.39
N THR A 607 -25.54 2.36 -10.57
CA THR A 607 -25.80 0.98 -10.97
C THR A 607 -26.76 0.91 -12.13
N LYS A 608 -27.90 1.62 -12.06
CA LYS A 608 -28.87 1.65 -13.17
C LYS A 608 -28.23 2.16 -14.44
N ARG A 609 -27.56 3.32 -14.35
CA ARG A 609 -26.92 3.97 -15.49
C ARG A 609 -25.94 3.02 -16.16
N ARG A 610 -25.04 2.39 -15.41
CA ARG A 610 -23.99 1.50 -15.94
C ARG A 610 -24.59 0.21 -16.53
N VAL A 611 -25.56 -0.42 -15.85
CA VAL A 611 -26.22 -1.64 -16.35
C VAL A 611 -27.01 -1.37 -17.64
N GLU A 612 -27.58 -0.17 -17.80
CA GLU A 612 -28.30 0.23 -19.01
C GLU A 612 -27.38 0.69 -20.15
N SER A 613 -26.24 1.34 -19.83
CA SER A 613 -25.36 1.97 -20.83
C SER A 613 -24.13 1.14 -21.21
N GLU A 614 -23.73 0.14 -20.42
CA GLU A 614 -22.45 -0.57 -20.57
C GLU A 614 -22.63 -2.06 -20.85
N ALA A 615 -21.70 -2.61 -21.62
CA ALA A 615 -21.66 -4.02 -22.02
C ALA A 615 -20.89 -4.89 -21.01
N GLY A 616 -21.22 -4.77 -19.71
CA GLY A 616 -20.61 -5.54 -18.62
C GLY A 616 -21.60 -6.47 -17.91
N ASN A 617 -21.09 -7.56 -17.34
CA ASN A 617 -21.86 -8.59 -16.63
C ASN A 617 -21.41 -8.78 -15.18
N ILE A 618 -20.39 -8.06 -14.70
CA ILE A 618 -19.92 -8.14 -13.31
C ILE A 618 -19.95 -6.76 -12.64
N ILE A 619 -20.84 -6.61 -11.66
CA ILE A 619 -20.89 -5.44 -10.78
C ILE A 619 -19.81 -5.56 -9.70
N LEU A 620 -18.98 -4.53 -9.57
CA LEU A 620 -17.98 -4.40 -8.49
C LEU A 620 -18.50 -3.50 -7.37
N LEU A 621 -18.46 -4.03 -6.15
CA LEU A 621 -18.68 -3.36 -4.88
C LEU A 621 -17.53 -3.71 -3.91
N HIS A 622 -17.46 -3.05 -2.75
CA HIS A 622 -16.43 -3.32 -1.75
C HIS A 622 -17.03 -3.72 -0.39
N ASP A 623 -16.51 -4.77 0.24
CA ASP A 623 -16.93 -5.25 1.57
C ASP A 623 -15.93 -4.92 2.69
N ALA A 624 -14.86 -4.17 2.39
CA ALA A 624 -13.97 -3.56 3.37
C ALA A 624 -13.44 -2.19 2.86
N GLY A 625 -12.31 -1.71 3.41
CA GLY A 625 -11.62 -0.54 2.85
C GLY A 625 -12.24 0.84 3.17
N GLY A 626 -12.76 1.07 4.38
CA GLY A 626 -13.31 2.38 4.76
C GLY A 626 -14.70 2.27 5.38
N ASP A 627 -15.59 3.20 5.05
CA ASP A 627 -17.00 3.14 5.46
C ASP A 627 -17.84 2.51 4.34
N ARG A 628 -18.35 1.29 4.59
CA ARG A 628 -19.18 0.51 3.64
C ARG A 628 -20.66 0.43 4.05
N ARG A 629 -21.11 1.28 4.97
CA ARG A 629 -22.55 1.40 5.28
C ARG A 629 -23.38 1.77 4.05
N PRO A 630 -22.96 2.71 3.17
CA PRO A 630 -23.70 3.01 1.94
C PRO A 630 -23.84 1.80 1.01
N THR A 631 -22.79 0.99 0.85
CA THR A 631 -22.82 -0.26 0.07
C THR A 631 -23.86 -1.24 0.61
N ILE A 632 -23.91 -1.42 1.93
CA ILE A 632 -24.89 -2.30 2.61
C ILE A 632 -26.32 -1.78 2.41
N GLU A 633 -26.51 -0.47 2.48
CA GLU A 633 -27.81 0.18 2.28
C GLU A 633 -28.29 0.12 0.82
N ALA A 634 -27.37 0.20 -0.15
CA ALA A 634 -27.70 0.13 -1.58
C ALA A 634 -27.96 -1.30 -2.09
N LEU A 635 -27.28 -2.30 -1.53
CA LEU A 635 -27.30 -3.68 -2.04
C LEU A 635 -28.71 -4.29 -2.21
N PRO A 636 -29.64 -4.16 -1.25
CA PRO A 636 -31.02 -4.65 -1.43
C PRO A 636 -31.70 -4.02 -2.65
N HIS A 637 -31.57 -2.70 -2.82
CA HIS A 637 -32.18 -1.97 -3.94
C HIS A 637 -31.57 -2.38 -5.28
N ILE A 638 -30.27 -2.63 -5.33
CA ILE A 638 -29.58 -3.15 -6.52
C ILE A 638 -30.17 -4.52 -6.90
N ILE A 639 -30.27 -5.45 -5.94
CA ILE A 639 -30.80 -6.80 -6.18
C ILE A 639 -32.26 -6.74 -6.67
N GLU A 640 -33.10 -5.95 -6.00
CA GLU A 640 -34.51 -5.76 -6.37
C GLU A 640 -34.66 -5.20 -7.79
N TYR A 641 -33.86 -4.19 -8.14
CA TYR A 641 -33.85 -3.59 -9.47
C TYR A 641 -33.44 -4.59 -10.55
N LEU A 642 -32.32 -5.31 -10.35
CA LEU A 642 -31.84 -6.30 -11.33
C LEU A 642 -32.89 -7.39 -11.58
N GLN A 643 -33.53 -7.89 -10.52
CA GLN A 643 -34.60 -8.87 -10.63
C GLN A 643 -35.85 -8.31 -11.33
N ALA A 644 -36.22 -7.05 -11.04
CA ALA A 644 -37.35 -6.37 -11.68
C ALA A 644 -37.12 -6.15 -13.19
N GLU A 645 -35.90 -5.84 -13.59
CA GLU A 645 -35.49 -5.67 -15.00
C GLU A 645 -35.18 -7.01 -15.71
N GLY A 646 -35.46 -8.13 -15.06
CA GLY A 646 -35.36 -9.47 -15.62
C GLY A 646 -33.96 -10.07 -15.69
N TYR A 647 -32.98 -9.52 -14.97
CA TYR A 647 -31.65 -10.11 -14.85
C TYR A 647 -31.65 -11.30 -13.90
N SER A 648 -30.97 -12.38 -14.29
CA SER A 648 -30.61 -13.48 -13.40
C SER A 648 -29.28 -13.17 -12.73
N ILE A 649 -29.27 -13.05 -11.40
CA ILE A 649 -28.04 -12.83 -10.65
C ILE A 649 -27.33 -14.18 -10.45
N VAL A 650 -26.15 -14.34 -11.06
CA VAL A 650 -25.42 -15.62 -11.15
C VAL A 650 -23.99 -15.50 -10.61
N PRO A 651 -23.35 -16.59 -10.18
CA PRO A 651 -21.91 -16.61 -9.88
C PRO A 651 -21.06 -16.28 -11.12
N VAL A 652 -19.82 -15.84 -10.90
CA VAL A 652 -18.86 -15.52 -11.96
C VAL A 652 -18.56 -16.76 -12.81
N SER A 653 -18.52 -17.97 -12.23
CA SER A 653 -18.29 -19.20 -13.01
C SER A 653 -19.37 -19.45 -14.08
N GLU A 654 -20.63 -19.08 -13.80
CA GLU A 654 -21.73 -19.34 -14.73
C GLU A 654 -21.68 -18.43 -15.97
N LEU A 655 -21.08 -17.25 -15.84
CA LEU A 655 -20.86 -16.35 -16.99
C LEU A 655 -19.95 -17.00 -18.04
N ILE A 656 -19.05 -17.91 -17.62
CA ILE A 656 -18.11 -18.64 -18.49
C ILE A 656 -18.48 -20.13 -18.63
N ASP A 657 -19.75 -20.47 -18.39
CA ASP A 657 -20.29 -21.84 -18.51
C ASP A 657 -19.51 -22.88 -17.68
N LYS A 658 -18.99 -22.47 -16.51
CA LYS A 658 -18.33 -23.32 -15.52
C LYS A 658 -19.10 -23.45 -14.23
N THR A 659 -18.82 -24.50 -13.49
CA THR A 659 -19.32 -24.71 -12.14
C THR A 659 -18.41 -24.10 -11.08
N ARG A 660 -18.98 -23.78 -9.92
CA ARG A 660 -18.23 -23.33 -8.73
C ARG A 660 -17.09 -24.29 -8.36
N SER A 661 -17.27 -25.60 -8.51
CA SER A 661 -16.23 -26.59 -8.21
C SER A 661 -15.06 -26.58 -9.18
N GLU A 662 -15.26 -26.10 -10.41
CA GLU A 662 -14.18 -25.97 -11.39
C GLU A 662 -13.33 -24.73 -11.11
N VAL A 663 -13.95 -23.61 -10.71
CA VAL A 663 -13.22 -22.38 -10.33
C VAL A 663 -12.69 -22.40 -8.90
N MET A 664 -13.25 -23.26 -8.03
CA MET A 664 -12.79 -23.50 -6.66
C MET A 664 -12.54 -25.00 -6.39
N PRO A 665 -11.52 -25.60 -7.01
CA PRO A 665 -11.26 -27.03 -6.89
C PRO A 665 -10.84 -27.43 -5.47
N SER A 666 -11.09 -28.69 -5.12
CA SER A 666 -10.68 -29.22 -3.81
C SER A 666 -9.15 -29.22 -3.67
N PHE A 667 -8.68 -28.83 -2.50
CA PHE A 667 -7.26 -28.83 -2.16
C PHE A 667 -6.65 -30.24 -2.22
N THR A 668 -5.52 -30.42 -2.92
CA THR A 668 -4.90 -31.74 -3.14
C THR A 668 -4.21 -32.28 -1.87
N SER A 669 -4.14 -33.61 -1.75
CA SER A 669 -3.64 -34.32 -0.55
C SER A 669 -2.15 -34.10 -0.24
N ASN A 670 -1.32 -33.80 -1.25
CA ASN A 670 0.13 -33.59 -1.07
C ASN A 670 0.46 -32.23 -0.41
N GLU A 671 -0.37 -31.21 -0.63
CA GLU A 671 -0.26 -29.91 0.05
C GLU A 671 -0.98 -29.90 1.42
N GLY A 672 -1.91 -30.85 1.61
CA GLY A 672 -2.63 -31.19 2.85
C GLY A 672 -1.81 -31.08 4.14
N GLY A 673 -0.57 -31.56 4.11
CA GLY A 673 0.33 -31.60 5.27
C GLY A 673 0.66 -30.23 5.88
N TYR A 674 0.50 -29.14 5.10
CA TYR A 674 0.80 -27.78 5.57
C TYR A 674 -0.41 -27.05 6.17
N LYS A 675 -1.64 -27.57 6.00
CA LYS A 675 -2.88 -26.95 6.50
C LYS A 675 -2.83 -26.55 7.98
N PRO A 676 -2.39 -27.42 8.92
CA PRO A 676 -2.31 -27.05 10.33
C PRO A 676 -1.34 -25.89 10.58
N PHE A 677 -0.26 -25.80 9.80
CA PHE A 677 0.75 -24.76 9.96
C PHE A 677 0.24 -23.39 9.51
N TYR A 678 -0.58 -23.31 8.46
CA TYR A 678 -1.21 -22.04 8.08
C TYR A 678 -2.32 -21.63 9.05
N GLN A 679 -3.09 -22.58 9.59
CA GLN A 679 -4.05 -22.25 10.65
C GLN A 679 -3.33 -21.70 11.89
N ILE A 680 -2.19 -22.31 12.26
CA ILE A 680 -1.32 -21.77 13.30
C ILE A 680 -0.73 -20.41 12.87
N GLY A 681 -0.36 -20.25 11.59
CA GLY A 681 0.15 -19.00 11.02
C GLY A 681 -0.87 -17.85 11.09
N SER A 682 -2.11 -18.06 10.69
CA SER A 682 -3.22 -17.11 10.81
C SER A 682 -3.53 -16.81 12.27
N ALA A 683 -3.54 -17.82 13.15
CA ALA A 683 -3.69 -17.60 14.59
C ALA A 683 -2.54 -16.75 15.14
N LEU A 684 -1.29 -17.06 14.79
CA LEU A 684 -0.12 -16.27 15.17
C LEU A 684 -0.20 -14.85 14.62
N TYR A 685 -0.63 -14.67 13.38
CA TYR A 685 -0.83 -13.36 12.76
C TYR A 685 -1.87 -12.55 13.55
N TYR A 686 -3.02 -13.15 13.88
CA TYR A 686 -4.01 -12.56 14.79
C TYR A 686 -3.41 -12.22 16.15
N PHE A 687 -2.65 -13.14 16.76
CA PHE A 687 -1.95 -12.90 18.02
C PHE A 687 -0.96 -11.74 17.92
N ILE A 688 -0.22 -11.59 16.82
CA ILE A 688 0.78 -10.54 16.63
C ILE A 688 0.12 -9.18 16.35
N VAL A 689 -0.98 -9.14 15.60
CA VAL A 689 -1.64 -7.89 15.21
C VAL A 689 -2.63 -7.40 16.28
N LYS A 690 -3.49 -8.28 16.80
CA LYS A 690 -4.61 -7.88 17.67
C LYS A 690 -4.23 -7.86 19.14
N ILE A 691 -3.51 -8.87 19.66
CA ILE A 691 -3.25 -8.95 21.10
C ILE A 691 -2.35 -7.82 21.60
N PRO A 692 -1.23 -7.46 20.94
CA PRO A 692 -0.44 -6.30 21.34
C PRO A 692 -1.24 -5.00 21.33
N THR A 693 -2.13 -4.83 20.35
CA THR A 693 -3.02 -3.67 20.26
C THR A 693 -4.00 -3.63 21.44
N ILE A 694 -4.67 -4.73 21.76
CA ILE A 694 -5.58 -4.85 22.93
C ILE A 694 -4.81 -4.65 24.24
N PHE A 695 -3.65 -5.28 24.37
CA PHE A 695 -2.77 -5.18 25.52
C PHE A 695 -2.32 -3.73 25.74
N LEU A 696 -1.95 -3.03 24.67
CA LEU A 696 -1.58 -1.63 24.69
C LEU A 696 -2.76 -0.75 25.16
N TYR A 697 -3.95 -0.92 24.57
CA TYR A 697 -5.13 -0.19 25.01
C TYR A 697 -5.45 -0.44 26.49
N THR A 698 -5.35 -1.70 26.93
CA THR A 698 -5.61 -2.09 28.31
C THR A 698 -4.60 -1.46 29.27
N ILE A 699 -3.30 -1.52 28.96
CA ILE A 699 -2.24 -0.91 29.78
C ILE A 699 -2.40 0.60 29.86
N ILE A 700 -2.66 1.26 28.73
CA ILE A 700 -2.82 2.71 28.69
C ILE A 700 -4.06 3.11 29.50
N MET A 701 -5.19 2.41 29.33
CA MET A 701 -6.41 2.64 30.09
C MET A 701 -6.17 2.48 31.60
N ILE A 702 -5.49 1.41 32.03
CA ILE A 702 -5.08 1.21 33.43
C ILE A 702 -4.18 2.36 33.89
N GLY A 703 -3.23 2.80 33.06
CA GLY A 703 -2.36 3.94 33.31
C GLY A 703 -3.13 5.23 33.55
N VAL A 704 -4.09 5.57 32.69
CA VAL A 704 -4.94 6.77 32.82
C VAL A 704 -5.80 6.70 34.08
N ILE A 705 -6.48 5.58 34.31
CA ILE A 705 -7.29 5.37 35.52
C ILE A 705 -6.42 5.53 36.78
N ARG A 706 -5.23 4.91 36.79
CA ARG A 706 -4.25 5.05 37.88
C ARG A 706 -3.88 6.51 38.10
N LEU A 707 -3.54 7.27 37.06
CA LEU A 707 -3.16 8.68 37.17
C LEU A 707 -4.30 9.54 37.72
N LEU A 708 -5.55 9.30 37.29
CA LEU A 708 -6.74 9.99 37.83
C LEU A 708 -6.94 9.69 39.32
N ILE A 709 -6.80 8.43 39.74
CA ILE A 709 -6.89 8.01 41.14
C ILE A 709 -5.80 8.70 41.98
N LEU A 710 -4.54 8.66 41.52
CA LEU A 710 -3.41 9.29 42.22
C LEU A 710 -3.61 10.81 42.33
N GLY A 711 -4.06 11.46 41.26
CA GLY A 711 -4.39 12.88 41.25
C GLY A 711 -5.48 13.23 42.27
N TYR A 712 -6.58 12.47 42.27
CA TYR A 712 -7.69 12.64 43.21
C TYR A 712 -7.25 12.50 44.68
N TYR A 713 -6.57 11.40 45.03
CA TYR A 713 -6.13 11.17 46.40
C TYR A 713 -5.01 12.12 46.84
N SER A 714 -4.16 12.58 45.93
CA SER A 714 -3.18 13.62 46.22
C SER A 714 -3.85 14.97 46.53
N MET A 715 -4.87 15.37 45.76
CA MET A 715 -5.66 16.58 46.06
C MET A 715 -6.39 16.46 47.40
N LYS A 716 -6.95 15.29 47.70
CA LYS A 716 -7.59 15.00 48.98
C LYS A 716 -6.59 15.04 50.14
N HIS A 717 -5.39 14.50 49.96
CA HIS A 717 -4.29 14.58 50.92
C HIS A 717 -3.98 16.03 51.27
N LYS A 718 -3.72 16.89 50.27
CA LYS A 718 -3.42 18.31 50.48
C LYS A 718 -4.49 19.02 51.31
N ARG A 719 -5.77 18.75 51.03
CA ARG A 719 -6.91 19.33 51.78
C ARG A 719 -7.00 18.80 53.22
N ASN A 720 -6.70 17.53 53.43
CA ASN A 720 -6.79 16.89 54.74
C ASN A 720 -5.60 17.24 55.64
N SER A 721 -4.38 17.27 55.09
CA SER A 721 -3.15 17.57 55.82
C SER A 721 -3.16 18.98 56.44
N GLN A 722 -3.87 19.93 55.83
CA GLN A 722 -4.08 21.28 56.39
C GLN A 722 -5.00 21.31 57.62
N LYS A 723 -5.78 20.24 57.86
CA LYS A 723 -6.73 20.13 58.98
C LYS A 723 -6.18 19.36 60.18
N ILE A 724 -5.01 18.72 60.05
CA ILE A 724 -4.43 17.90 61.11
C ILE A 724 -3.81 18.80 62.18
N THR A 725 -4.30 18.69 63.41
CA THR A 725 -3.71 19.33 64.60
C THR A 725 -2.78 18.35 65.29
N PHE A 726 -1.54 18.76 65.52
CA PHE A 726 -0.55 17.96 66.24
C PHE A 726 -0.42 18.41 67.70
N ASN A 727 -0.18 17.45 68.60
CA ASN A 727 0.12 17.75 70.01
C ASN A 727 1.51 18.38 70.13
N ARG A 728 1.57 19.69 70.40
CA ARG A 728 2.83 20.44 70.55
C ARG A 728 3.66 20.04 71.78
N GLY A 729 3.06 19.36 72.76
CA GLY A 729 3.75 18.87 73.96
C GLY A 729 4.42 17.51 73.78
N TYR A 730 4.18 16.81 72.68
CA TYR A 730 4.76 15.49 72.42
C TYR A 730 6.20 15.62 71.93
N ASN A 731 7.17 15.47 72.85
CA ASN A 731 8.60 15.64 72.58
C ASN A 731 9.44 14.43 73.09
N PRO A 732 9.24 13.21 72.55
CA PRO A 732 10.03 12.03 72.92
C PRO A 732 11.52 12.17 72.58
N PHE A 733 12.37 11.38 73.24
CA PHE A 733 13.79 11.34 72.87
C PHE A 733 13.98 10.66 71.51
N VAL A 734 14.81 11.25 70.64
CA VAL A 734 15.07 10.77 69.27
C VAL A 734 16.50 10.27 69.11
N SER A 735 16.70 9.08 68.52
CA SER A 735 18.04 8.62 68.10
C SER A 735 18.14 8.65 66.59
N ILE A 736 19.10 9.41 66.06
CA ILE A 736 19.36 9.54 64.63
C ILE A 736 20.47 8.56 64.25
N LEU A 737 20.16 7.56 63.44
CA LEU A 737 21.06 6.50 63.02
C LEU A 737 21.60 6.75 61.62
N ILE A 738 22.93 6.69 61.48
CA ILE A 738 23.63 6.78 60.19
C ILE A 738 24.50 5.55 60.02
N ALA A 739 24.24 4.76 58.99
CA ALA A 739 25.14 3.70 58.57
C ALA A 739 26.17 4.27 57.58
N ALA A 740 27.45 4.20 57.93
CA ALA A 740 28.54 4.75 57.13
C ALA A 740 29.48 3.63 56.65
N TYR A 741 29.88 3.69 55.38
CA TYR A 741 30.94 2.85 54.82
C TYR A 741 31.64 3.62 53.72
N ASN A 742 32.88 4.06 53.90
CA ASN A 742 33.68 4.87 52.96
C ASN A 742 33.17 6.30 52.64
N GLU A 743 32.56 7.00 53.59
CA GLU A 743 31.83 8.27 53.42
C GLU A 743 32.64 9.54 53.77
N GLU A 744 33.98 9.48 53.73
CA GLU A 744 34.86 10.57 54.18
C GLU A 744 34.54 11.97 53.57
N LYS A 745 34.04 11.99 52.32
CA LYS A 745 33.76 13.22 51.56
C LYS A 745 32.45 13.92 51.93
N VAL A 746 31.49 13.21 52.51
CA VAL A 746 30.11 13.69 52.66
C VAL A 746 29.62 13.68 54.11
N ILE A 747 30.12 12.74 54.93
CA ILE A 747 29.61 12.49 56.28
C ILE A 747 29.68 13.72 57.20
N ARG A 748 30.71 14.56 57.04
CA ARG A 748 30.90 15.79 57.82
C ARG A 748 29.74 16.76 57.64
N GLN A 749 29.33 17.01 56.39
CA GLN A 749 28.28 17.96 56.07
C GLN A 749 26.93 17.45 56.58
N THR A 750 26.67 16.15 56.42
CA THR A 750 25.49 15.46 56.97
C THR A 750 25.36 15.69 58.48
N ILE A 751 26.39 15.36 59.28
CA ILE A 751 26.36 15.53 60.74
C ILE A 751 26.16 16.99 61.13
N GLN A 752 26.84 17.94 60.46
CA GLN A 752 26.66 19.37 60.74
C GLN A 752 25.21 19.83 60.56
N THR A 753 24.50 19.32 59.56
CA THR A 753 23.10 19.71 59.31
C THR A 753 22.14 19.13 60.34
N ILE A 754 22.42 17.92 60.83
CA ILE A 754 21.65 17.29 61.92
C ILE A 754 21.81 18.08 63.22
N LEU A 755 23.04 18.51 63.54
CA LEU A 755 23.32 19.29 64.75
C LEU A 755 22.66 20.67 64.76
N LYS A 756 22.27 21.20 63.59
CA LYS A 756 21.49 22.43 63.45
C LYS A 756 19.98 22.22 63.61
N SER A 757 19.52 20.99 63.86
CA SER A 757 18.09 20.73 64.02
C SER A 757 17.50 21.51 65.20
N ASN A 758 16.31 22.07 65.00
CA ASN A 758 15.57 22.79 66.04
C ASN A 758 14.92 21.88 67.09
N TYR A 759 15.03 20.55 66.94
CA TYR A 759 14.50 19.60 67.90
C TYR A 759 15.44 19.48 69.12
N PRO A 760 14.96 19.63 70.37
CA PRO A 760 15.86 19.75 71.53
C PRO A 760 16.45 18.42 72.00
N HIS A 761 15.70 17.31 71.91
CA HIS A 761 16.00 16.04 72.59
C HIS A 761 16.41 14.94 71.61
N PHE A 762 17.67 14.95 71.16
CA PHE A 762 18.18 13.90 70.28
C PHE A 762 19.65 13.52 70.53
N GLU A 763 20.00 12.32 70.07
CA GLU A 763 21.38 11.86 69.88
C GLU A 763 21.61 11.45 68.41
N VAL A 764 22.87 11.41 67.98
CA VAL A 764 23.30 10.95 66.65
C VAL A 764 24.24 9.77 66.84
N ILE A 765 23.86 8.61 66.33
CA ILE A 765 24.65 7.38 66.37
C ILE A 765 25.10 7.07 64.95
N ILE A 766 26.41 7.14 64.71
CA ILE A 766 27.02 6.76 63.45
C ILE A 766 27.66 5.39 63.62
N VAL A 767 27.26 4.44 62.79
CA VAL A 767 27.82 3.10 62.77
C VAL A 767 28.70 2.97 61.52
N ASP A 768 30.02 2.97 61.72
CA ASP A 768 30.99 2.70 60.67
C ASP A 768 31.06 1.18 60.43
N ASP A 769 30.54 0.75 59.28
CA ASP A 769 30.48 -0.64 58.82
C ASP A 769 31.82 -1.10 58.21
N GLY A 770 32.91 -0.81 58.91
CA GLY A 770 34.26 -1.24 58.54
C GLY A 770 34.83 -0.50 57.34
N SER A 771 34.68 0.84 57.29
CA SER A 771 35.25 1.70 56.26
C SER A 771 36.74 1.46 56.06
N LYS A 772 37.18 1.61 54.80
CA LYS A 772 38.57 1.48 54.34
C LYS A 772 39.23 2.82 54.05
N ASP A 773 38.48 3.91 54.17
CA ASP A 773 38.93 5.29 54.00
C ASP A 773 38.98 6.02 55.35
N GLN A 774 39.08 7.35 55.35
CA GLN A 774 39.21 8.14 56.58
C GLN A 774 37.86 8.47 57.25
N THR A 775 36.77 7.75 56.96
CA THR A 775 35.42 8.05 57.51
C THR A 775 35.41 8.19 59.03
N SER A 776 35.90 7.18 59.75
CA SER A 776 35.97 7.20 61.22
C SER A 776 36.87 8.31 61.77
N GLU A 777 37.98 8.59 61.10
CA GLU A 777 38.93 9.64 61.50
C GLU A 777 38.30 11.04 61.35
N VAL A 778 37.60 11.28 60.24
CA VAL A 778 36.87 12.53 59.98
C VAL A 778 35.80 12.76 61.05
N ILE A 779 35.06 11.71 61.44
CA ILE A 779 34.03 11.80 62.48
C ILE A 779 34.66 12.08 63.86
N GLY A 780 35.70 11.32 64.22
CA GLY A 780 36.40 11.49 65.50
C GLY A 780 37.01 12.87 65.67
N THR A 781 37.69 13.37 64.62
CA THR A 781 38.36 14.68 64.63
C THR A 781 37.38 15.84 64.75
N HIS A 782 36.25 15.79 64.04
CA HIS A 782 35.31 16.92 64.00
C HIS A 782 34.20 16.87 65.05
N PHE A 783 33.83 15.69 65.55
CA PHE A 783 32.66 15.52 66.41
C PHE A 783 32.91 14.67 67.67
N GLY A 784 34.12 14.15 67.90
CA GLY A 784 34.42 13.31 69.05
C GLY A 784 34.21 13.97 70.42
N SER A 785 34.24 15.30 70.49
CA SER A 785 33.97 16.08 71.71
C SER A 785 32.49 16.47 71.88
N ASN A 786 31.63 16.20 70.89
CA ASN A 786 30.21 16.56 70.95
C ASN A 786 29.41 15.50 71.70
N SER A 787 28.80 15.88 72.83
CA SER A 787 28.04 14.95 73.69
C SER A 787 26.80 14.33 73.03
N LYS A 788 26.31 14.89 71.91
CA LYS A 788 25.21 14.33 71.14
C LYS A 788 25.64 13.32 70.07
N VAL A 789 26.94 13.19 69.77
CA VAL A 789 27.43 12.36 68.66
C VAL A 789 28.18 11.14 69.20
N ARG A 790 27.80 9.94 68.72
CA ARG A 790 28.42 8.66 69.08
C ARG A 790 28.86 7.92 67.82
N LEU A 791 30.11 7.50 67.78
CA LEU A 791 30.67 6.67 66.71
C LEU A 791 30.83 5.23 67.19
N ILE A 792 30.34 4.27 66.42
CA ILE A 792 30.44 2.83 66.68
C ILE A 792 31.13 2.16 65.50
N ASN A 793 32.21 1.45 65.76
CA ASN A 793 32.94 0.69 64.74
C ASN A 793 32.51 -0.78 64.76
N LYS A 794 32.21 -1.35 63.59
CA LYS A 794 31.92 -2.78 63.43
C LYS A 794 32.63 -3.37 62.21
N ILE A 795 32.68 -4.70 62.16
CA ILE A 795 33.11 -5.41 60.95
C ILE A 795 32.03 -5.27 59.88
N ASN A 796 32.45 -5.07 58.62
CA ASN A 796 31.56 -4.88 57.48
C ASN A 796 30.53 -6.01 57.37
N GLY A 797 29.25 -5.65 57.43
CA GLY A 797 28.12 -6.56 57.34
C GLY A 797 26.97 -6.05 56.47
N GLY A 798 27.08 -4.86 55.89
CA GLY A 798 26.00 -4.24 55.11
C GLY A 798 25.21 -3.21 55.91
N LYS A 799 24.41 -2.42 55.20
CA LYS A 799 23.61 -1.32 55.76
C LYS A 799 22.66 -1.80 56.85
N SER A 800 21.86 -2.84 56.60
CA SER A 800 20.92 -3.39 57.59
C SER A 800 21.63 -3.86 58.87
N SER A 801 22.80 -4.49 58.73
CA SER A 801 23.64 -4.92 59.87
C SER A 801 24.12 -3.73 60.70
N ALA A 802 24.56 -2.65 60.05
CA ALA A 802 24.97 -1.42 60.72
C ALA A 802 23.79 -0.71 61.40
N LEU A 803 22.63 -0.61 60.74
CA LEU A 803 21.42 -0.03 61.31
C LEU A 803 20.93 -0.81 62.53
N ASN A 804 20.99 -2.15 62.52
CA ASN A 804 20.62 -2.97 63.67
C ASN A 804 21.55 -2.74 64.87
N VAL A 805 22.87 -2.62 64.65
CA VAL A 805 23.80 -2.25 65.74
C VAL A 805 23.46 -0.87 66.31
N GLY A 806 23.15 0.10 65.45
CA GLY A 806 22.71 1.42 65.89
C GLY A 806 21.39 1.39 66.65
N LEU A 807 20.44 0.56 66.22
CA LEU A 807 19.12 0.40 66.85
C LEU A 807 19.21 -0.18 68.27
N LEU A 808 20.10 -1.17 68.47
CA LEU A 808 20.35 -1.75 69.79
C LEU A 808 20.90 -0.70 70.77
N GLU A 809 21.74 0.21 70.27
CA GLU A 809 22.43 1.24 71.06
C GLU A 809 21.62 2.54 71.23
N ALA A 810 20.50 2.66 70.52
CA ALA A 810 19.62 3.82 70.52
C ALA A 810 18.81 3.93 71.80
N LYS A 811 18.80 5.13 72.41
CA LYS A 811 18.01 5.44 73.61
C LYS A 811 16.63 6.04 73.30
N GLY A 812 16.42 6.49 72.07
CA GLY A 812 15.20 7.16 71.65
C GLY A 812 14.01 6.23 71.47
N GLU A 813 12.83 6.73 71.81
CA GLU A 813 11.56 6.09 71.48
C GLU A 813 11.30 6.14 69.96
N ILE A 814 11.81 7.19 69.32
CA ILE A 814 11.73 7.42 67.88
C ILE A 814 13.12 7.31 67.27
N ILE A 815 13.23 6.52 66.21
CA ILE A 815 14.45 6.26 65.47
C ILE A 815 14.37 6.98 64.13
N VAL A 816 15.31 7.87 63.84
CA VAL A 816 15.42 8.51 62.52
C VAL A 816 16.59 7.89 61.79
N THR A 817 16.37 7.26 60.65
CA THR A 817 17.43 6.75 59.78
C THR A 817 17.74 7.76 58.69
N LEU A 818 19.04 8.03 58.48
CA LEU A 818 19.53 8.99 57.51
C LEU A 818 20.74 8.41 56.76
N ASP A 819 20.77 8.54 55.43
CA ASP A 819 21.95 8.16 54.64
C ASP A 819 23.11 9.12 54.91
N ALA A 820 24.34 8.61 54.87
CA ALA A 820 25.55 9.35 55.19
C ALA A 820 25.85 10.55 54.27
N ASP A 821 25.22 10.63 53.10
CA ASP A 821 25.35 11.68 52.08
C ASP A 821 24.16 12.65 52.05
N THR A 822 23.28 12.61 53.05
CA THR A 822 22.02 13.35 53.03
C THR A 822 22.01 14.53 53.99
N ILE A 823 21.58 15.69 53.48
CA ILE A 823 21.47 16.94 54.23
C ILE A 823 19.99 17.23 54.54
N ILE A 824 19.65 17.53 55.78
CA ILE A 824 18.26 17.78 56.20
C ILE A 824 17.99 19.27 56.51
N THR A 825 16.72 19.69 56.45
CA THR A 825 16.29 21.00 56.96
C THR A 825 16.25 21.03 58.48
N GLU A 826 16.40 22.21 59.09
CA GLU A 826 16.47 22.37 60.56
C GLU A 826 15.22 21.84 61.28
N ASP A 827 14.06 21.91 60.64
CA ASP A 827 12.77 21.48 61.15
C ASP A 827 12.41 20.02 60.86
N ALA A 828 13.22 19.28 60.08
CA ALA A 828 12.86 17.95 59.59
C ALA A 828 12.55 16.94 60.72
N VAL A 829 13.38 16.91 61.78
CA VAL A 829 13.19 16.01 62.92
C VAL A 829 11.90 16.33 63.69
N SER A 830 11.67 17.62 63.98
CA SER A 830 10.44 18.10 64.64
C SER A 830 9.17 17.75 63.85
N LEU A 831 9.25 17.84 62.52
CA LEU A 831 8.14 17.50 61.62
C LEU A 831 7.87 15.99 61.55
N PHE A 832 8.84 15.12 61.81
CA PHE A 832 8.59 13.68 61.95
C PHE A 832 7.91 13.33 63.27
N VAL A 833 8.50 13.81 64.37
CA VAL A 833 8.12 13.42 65.74
C VAL A 833 6.63 13.64 66.00
N ARG A 834 6.06 14.74 65.48
CA ARG A 834 4.65 15.10 65.70
C ARG A 834 3.63 14.02 65.31
N HIS A 835 3.95 13.18 64.31
CA HIS A 835 3.05 12.11 63.84
C HIS A 835 2.97 10.93 64.81
N PHE A 836 4.03 10.70 65.60
CA PHE A 836 4.09 9.60 66.56
C PHE A 836 3.28 9.85 67.84
N SER A 837 2.65 11.02 67.98
CA SER A 837 1.59 11.23 68.96
C SER A 837 0.41 10.27 68.76
N ASN A 838 0.23 9.73 67.55
CA ASN A 838 -0.67 8.62 67.29
C ASN A 838 0.05 7.27 67.49
N PRO A 839 -0.39 6.40 68.42
CA PRO A 839 0.27 5.14 68.72
C PRO A 839 0.24 4.14 67.54
N LYS A 840 -0.72 4.27 66.62
CA LYS A 840 -0.80 3.41 65.42
C LYS A 840 0.23 3.79 64.35
N VAL A 841 0.90 4.94 64.45
CA VAL A 841 1.95 5.31 63.50
C VAL A 841 3.23 4.57 63.84
N GLY A 842 3.62 3.67 62.94
CA GLY A 842 4.86 2.89 63.04
C GLY A 842 6.02 3.55 62.30
N ALA A 843 5.74 4.32 61.24
CA ALA A 843 6.77 4.99 60.45
C ALA A 843 6.28 6.27 59.76
N VAL A 844 7.21 7.17 59.46
CA VAL A 844 6.98 8.41 58.72
C VAL A 844 8.07 8.59 57.66
N SER A 845 7.68 8.74 56.40
CA SER A 845 8.56 9.06 55.27
C SER A 845 8.68 10.56 55.10
N GLY A 846 9.92 11.07 54.96
CA GLY A 846 10.15 12.45 54.55
C GLY A 846 10.19 12.65 53.03
N ASN A 847 10.42 13.90 52.64
CA ASN A 847 10.52 14.36 51.26
C ASN A 847 11.98 14.40 50.82
N VAL A 848 12.34 13.56 49.85
CA VAL A 848 13.72 13.48 49.32
C VAL A 848 13.83 14.32 48.06
N LYS A 849 14.82 15.20 48.01
CA LYS A 849 15.14 16.08 46.88
C LYS A 849 16.58 15.86 46.42
N ILE A 850 16.84 16.14 45.14
CA ILE A 850 18.18 16.05 44.56
C ILE A 850 18.94 17.35 44.82
N GLY A 851 20.10 17.26 45.48
CA GLY A 851 20.94 18.42 45.82
C GLY A 851 22.02 18.78 44.80
N ASN A 852 22.18 18.01 43.72
CA ASN A 852 23.23 18.20 42.71
C ASN A 852 22.69 18.15 41.25
N ILE A 853 21.68 18.96 40.92
CA ILE A 853 21.12 19.06 39.57
C ILE A 853 22.12 19.78 38.64
N LYS A 854 23.05 19.04 38.04
CA LYS A 854 24.15 19.58 37.22
C LYS A 854 24.15 19.15 35.76
N ASN A 855 23.47 18.04 35.43
CA ASN A 855 23.46 17.45 34.08
C ASN A 855 22.11 16.77 33.77
N LEU A 856 21.94 16.25 32.56
CA LEU A 856 20.66 15.64 32.14
C LEU A 856 20.22 14.45 33.01
N ILE A 857 21.14 13.62 33.50
CA ILE A 857 20.79 12.44 34.34
C ILE A 857 20.26 12.89 35.70
N THR A 858 20.95 13.83 36.34
CA THR A 858 20.55 14.41 37.63
C THR A 858 19.27 15.25 37.49
N LEU A 859 19.05 15.91 36.34
CA LEU A 859 17.80 16.59 35.99
C LEU A 859 16.63 15.62 35.81
N TRP A 860 16.82 14.54 35.05
CA TRP A 860 15.79 13.51 34.87
C TRP A 860 15.43 12.82 36.18
N GLN A 861 16.42 12.56 37.04
CA GLN A 861 16.17 12.02 38.37
C GLN A 861 15.43 13.02 39.28
N HIS A 862 15.70 14.32 39.16
CA HIS A 862 14.90 15.35 39.83
C HIS A 862 13.43 15.33 39.36
N VAL A 863 13.16 15.25 38.05
CA VAL A 863 11.79 15.11 37.52
C VAL A 863 11.10 13.87 38.09
N GLU A 864 11.80 12.73 38.16
CA GLU A 864 11.29 11.50 38.76
C GLU A 864 10.97 11.64 40.25
N TYR A 865 11.82 12.32 41.03
CA TYR A 865 11.59 12.48 42.48
C TYR A 865 10.36 13.36 42.75
N VAL A 866 10.21 14.44 41.98
CA VAL A 866 9.04 15.33 42.09
C VAL A 866 7.75 14.62 41.69
N THR A 867 7.77 13.85 40.60
CA THR A 867 6.56 13.20 40.05
C THR A 867 6.24 11.85 40.65
N GLY A 868 7.22 10.96 40.78
CA GLY A 868 7.04 9.59 41.27
C GLY A 868 7.02 9.54 42.78
N PHE A 869 8.09 10.03 43.44
CA PHE A 869 8.22 9.87 44.88
C PHE A 869 7.24 10.72 45.68
N ASN A 870 6.98 11.96 45.28
CA ASN A 870 6.17 12.86 46.12
C ASN A 870 4.67 12.80 45.83
N LEU A 871 4.26 12.73 44.55
CA LEU A 871 2.83 12.63 44.20
C LEU A 871 2.23 11.29 44.64
N GLU A 872 2.92 10.18 44.37
CA GLU A 872 2.42 8.82 44.67
C GLU A 872 2.35 8.59 46.19
N LYS A 873 3.35 9.04 46.96
CA LYS A 873 3.34 8.91 48.42
C LYS A 873 2.17 9.64 49.07
N ARG A 874 1.81 10.84 48.60
CA ARG A 874 0.64 11.60 49.12
C ARG A 874 -0.65 10.81 48.92
N ALA A 875 -0.82 10.21 47.75
CA ALA A 875 -1.98 9.38 47.45
C ALA A 875 -1.99 8.11 48.33
N PHE A 876 -0.85 7.43 48.47
CA PHE A 876 -0.70 6.22 49.27
C PHE A 876 -0.83 6.46 50.77
N ASP A 877 -0.49 7.65 51.27
CA ASP A 877 -0.72 8.04 52.65
C ASP A 877 -2.22 8.04 52.99
N GLN A 878 -3.04 8.66 52.13
CA GLN A 878 -4.51 8.66 52.30
C GLN A 878 -5.13 7.26 52.23
N LEU A 879 -4.46 6.34 51.56
CA LEU A 879 -4.88 4.94 51.39
C LEU A 879 -4.20 4.00 52.41
N ASN A 880 -3.38 4.55 53.31
CA ASN A 880 -2.58 3.81 54.29
C ASN A 880 -1.80 2.64 53.68
N CYS A 881 -1.08 2.90 52.59
CA CYS A 881 -0.38 1.86 51.83
C CYS A 881 0.98 2.30 51.29
N ILE A 882 1.70 3.21 51.96
CA ILE A 882 3.04 3.62 51.54
C ILE A 882 4.00 2.41 51.69
N PRO A 883 4.49 1.80 50.60
CA PRO A 883 5.24 0.54 50.69
C PRO A 883 6.72 0.76 51.00
N VAL A 884 7.21 2.00 50.91
CA VAL A 884 8.62 2.35 51.10
C VAL A 884 8.75 3.66 51.86
N VAL A 885 9.38 3.61 53.02
CA VAL A 885 9.99 4.76 53.70
C VAL A 885 11.45 4.80 53.25
N PRO A 886 11.91 5.84 52.52
CA PRO A 886 13.24 5.82 51.92
C PRO A 886 14.33 5.92 52.98
N GLY A 887 15.38 5.11 52.84
CA GLY A 887 16.56 5.16 53.72
C GLY A 887 17.28 6.52 53.74
N ALA A 888 17.07 7.36 52.73
CA ALA A 888 17.60 8.71 52.68
C ALA A 888 17.02 9.60 53.78
N ILE A 889 15.73 9.46 54.16
CA ILE A 889 15.17 10.15 55.33
C ILE A 889 13.88 9.45 55.79
N GLY A 890 13.94 8.82 56.95
CA GLY A 890 12.80 8.09 57.51
C GLY A 890 12.80 8.09 59.03
N ALA A 891 11.63 8.18 59.63
CA ALA A 891 11.46 8.06 61.07
C ALA A 891 10.59 6.85 61.42
N TRP A 892 10.86 6.23 62.55
CA TRP A 892 10.27 4.96 62.95
C TRP A 892 10.03 4.92 64.45
N ARG A 893 8.96 4.27 64.88
CA ARG A 893 8.75 3.96 66.30
C ARG A 893 9.63 2.75 66.65
N LYS A 894 10.49 2.89 67.67
CA LYS A 894 11.45 1.84 68.06
C LYS A 894 10.75 0.51 68.33
N THR A 895 9.72 0.52 69.16
CA THR A 895 8.95 -0.69 69.51
C THR A 895 8.31 -1.36 68.29
N ALA A 896 7.84 -0.57 67.31
CA ALA A 896 7.22 -1.11 66.11
C ALA A 896 8.25 -1.82 65.20
N ILE A 897 9.47 -1.29 65.08
CA ILE A 897 10.56 -1.96 64.35
C ILE A 897 10.94 -3.28 65.04
N GLU A 898 11.03 -3.27 66.37
CA GLU A 898 11.39 -4.44 67.17
C GLU A 898 10.34 -5.56 67.02
N GLU A 899 9.05 -5.23 67.02
CA GLU A 899 7.95 -6.17 66.80
C GLU A 899 8.01 -6.88 65.43
N VAL A 900 8.57 -6.23 64.41
CA VAL A 900 8.71 -6.80 63.07
C VAL A 900 10.11 -7.38 62.79
N ASN A 901 10.87 -7.72 63.82
CA ASN A 901 12.21 -8.32 63.74
C ASN A 901 13.29 -7.42 63.10
N ASN A 902 13.27 -6.11 63.38
CA ASN A 902 14.31 -5.16 62.95
C ASN A 902 14.55 -5.13 61.42
N PHE A 903 15.70 -4.59 61.00
CA PHE A 903 16.10 -4.55 59.58
C PHE A 903 16.72 -5.90 59.19
N GLU A 904 15.97 -6.76 58.50
CA GLU A 904 16.50 -8.06 58.07
C GLU A 904 17.56 -7.90 56.96
N GLU A 905 18.56 -8.79 56.98
CA GLU A 905 19.72 -8.73 56.08
C GLU A 905 19.54 -9.54 54.78
N ASP A 906 18.35 -10.11 54.54
CA ASP A 906 18.06 -11.03 53.43
C ASP A 906 17.64 -10.34 52.12
N THR A 907 17.48 -9.01 52.14
CA THR A 907 17.14 -8.16 50.98
C THR A 907 18.09 -6.95 50.87
N LEU A 908 18.20 -6.37 49.67
CA LEU A 908 18.98 -5.14 49.43
C LEU A 908 18.24 -3.81 49.67
N ALA A 909 16.95 -3.90 49.98
CA ALA A 909 16.06 -2.76 50.22
C ALA A 909 15.42 -2.94 51.59
N GLU A 910 16.27 -2.82 52.63
CA GLU A 910 15.91 -3.04 54.02
C GLU A 910 14.77 -2.14 54.50
N ASP A 911 14.73 -0.94 53.94
CA ASP A 911 13.76 0.11 54.18
C ASP A 911 12.37 -0.25 53.64
N THR A 912 12.32 -0.88 52.46
CA THR A 912 11.12 -1.43 51.84
C THR A 912 10.60 -2.65 52.61
N ASP A 913 11.49 -3.58 52.96
CA ASP A 913 11.14 -4.80 53.69
C ASP A 913 10.48 -4.47 55.04
N VAL A 914 11.13 -3.63 55.86
CA VAL A 914 10.59 -3.25 57.18
C VAL A 914 9.28 -2.46 57.06
N THR A 915 9.14 -1.58 56.06
CA THR A 915 7.89 -0.84 55.80
C THR A 915 6.74 -1.80 55.51
N MET A 916 6.97 -2.79 54.64
CA MET A 916 5.97 -3.78 54.28
C MET A 916 5.62 -4.70 55.46
N LYS A 917 6.57 -5.04 56.32
CA LYS A 917 6.29 -5.78 57.56
C LYS A 917 5.38 -4.96 58.49
N LEU A 918 5.66 -3.68 58.74
CA LEU A 918 4.80 -2.80 59.55
C LEU A 918 3.38 -2.69 59.01
N LEU A 919 3.23 -2.49 57.69
CA LEU A 919 1.91 -2.46 57.06
C LEU A 919 1.15 -3.77 57.21
N ARG A 920 1.83 -4.92 57.17
CA ARG A 920 1.21 -6.24 57.38
C ARG A 920 0.68 -6.42 58.79
N GLU A 921 1.39 -5.90 59.79
CA GLU A 921 0.95 -5.88 61.20
C GLU A 921 -0.09 -4.79 61.51
N GLY A 922 -0.44 -3.95 60.53
CA GLY A 922 -1.51 -2.95 60.64
C GLY A 922 -1.09 -1.59 61.17
N TYR A 923 0.21 -1.35 61.27
CA TYR A 923 0.74 -0.02 61.54
C TYR A 923 0.44 0.95 60.39
N TYR A 924 0.38 2.22 60.74
CA TYR A 924 0.23 3.33 59.83
C TYR A 924 1.60 3.87 59.44
N VAL A 925 1.79 4.04 58.12
CA VAL A 925 2.95 4.71 57.53
C VAL A 925 2.46 6.04 56.99
N ARG A 926 3.06 7.15 57.44
CA ARG A 926 2.65 8.52 57.08
C ARG A 926 3.68 9.21 56.20
N CYS A 927 3.25 10.21 55.43
CA CYS A 927 4.14 11.04 54.63
C CYS A 927 4.20 12.45 55.23
N GLU A 928 5.42 12.95 55.50
CA GLU A 928 5.68 14.32 55.93
C GLU A 928 6.42 15.10 54.84
N GLU A 929 5.68 15.92 54.10
CA GLU A 929 6.18 16.66 52.94
C GLU A 929 7.17 17.78 53.31
N GLY A 930 7.05 18.33 54.52
CA GLY A 930 7.89 19.43 55.01
C GLY A 930 9.24 18.97 55.54
N ALA A 931 9.39 17.69 55.90
CA ALA A 931 10.66 17.13 56.34
C ALA A 931 11.54 16.83 55.12
N ILE A 932 12.31 17.85 54.70
CA ILE A 932 13.07 17.80 53.45
C ILE A 932 14.50 17.30 53.69
N ALA A 933 14.92 16.35 52.85
CA ALA A 933 16.29 15.87 52.72
C ALA A 933 16.83 16.12 51.31
N TYR A 934 18.04 16.64 51.19
CA TYR A 934 18.79 16.75 49.94
C TYR A 934 19.85 15.65 49.87
N THR A 935 19.78 14.80 48.85
CA THR A 935 20.72 13.69 48.62
C THR A 935 21.50 13.87 47.32
N GLU A 936 22.62 13.15 47.18
CA GLU A 936 23.47 13.16 45.99
C GLU A 936 22.98 12.15 44.93
N ALA A 937 22.51 12.67 43.79
CA ALA A 937 22.20 11.87 42.60
C ALA A 937 23.48 11.46 41.84
N PRO A 938 23.52 10.27 41.20
CA PRO A 938 24.64 9.87 40.37
C PRO A 938 24.88 10.81 39.17
N GLU A 939 26.11 11.31 39.04
CA GLU A 939 26.47 12.23 37.94
C GLU A 939 26.84 11.51 36.63
N THR A 940 27.00 10.18 36.62
CA THR A 940 27.35 9.38 35.43
C THR A 940 26.37 8.24 35.19
N VAL A 941 26.19 7.85 33.91
CA VAL A 941 25.32 6.72 33.51
C VAL A 941 25.71 5.42 34.24
N ARG A 942 27.00 5.14 34.38
CA ARG A 942 27.49 3.93 35.05
C ARG A 942 27.09 3.89 36.52
N SER A 943 27.27 5.00 37.25
CA SER A 943 26.86 5.11 38.65
C SER A 943 25.34 5.07 38.80
N PHE A 944 24.60 5.71 37.88
CA PHE A 944 23.15 5.66 37.82
C PHE A 944 22.61 4.22 37.65
N ILE A 945 23.12 3.49 36.66
CA ILE A 945 22.73 2.08 36.42
C ILE A 945 23.04 1.21 37.64
N LYS A 946 24.20 1.39 38.30
CA LYS A 946 24.54 0.66 39.52
C LYS A 946 23.54 0.94 40.66
N GLN A 947 23.18 2.21 40.85
CA GLN A 947 22.19 2.61 41.86
C GLN A 947 20.84 1.95 41.59
N ARG A 948 20.31 2.13 40.37
CA ARG A 948 19.00 1.60 39.98
C ARG A 948 18.94 0.09 40.02
N TYR A 949 20.02 -0.58 39.63
CA TYR A 949 20.11 -2.02 39.68
C TYR A 949 20.00 -2.56 41.11
N ARG A 950 20.65 -1.91 42.09
CA ARG A 950 20.49 -2.27 43.50
C ARG A 950 19.05 -2.07 43.97
N TRP A 951 18.44 -0.93 43.65
CA TRP A 951 17.09 -0.59 44.10
C TRP A 951 16.03 -1.52 43.52
N ILE A 952 16.04 -1.71 42.20
CA ILE A 952 15.07 -2.55 41.50
C ILE A 952 15.22 -4.01 41.95
N TYR A 953 16.45 -4.52 42.05
CA TYR A 953 16.66 -5.88 42.56
C TYR A 953 16.18 -6.04 44.02
N GLY A 954 16.48 -5.09 44.90
CA GLY A 954 16.02 -5.11 46.29
C GLY A 954 14.50 -5.04 46.42
N ILE A 955 13.82 -4.21 45.61
CA ILE A 955 12.36 -4.13 45.60
C ILE A 955 11.76 -5.44 45.07
N LEU A 956 12.33 -6.05 44.01
CA LEU A 956 11.89 -7.36 43.53
C LEU A 956 12.03 -8.45 44.61
N GLN A 957 13.09 -8.41 45.41
CA GLN A 957 13.26 -9.30 46.57
C GLN A 957 12.14 -9.08 47.59
N CYS A 958 11.81 -7.84 47.93
CA CYS A 958 10.74 -7.52 48.90
C CYS A 958 9.36 -7.96 48.39
N VAL A 959 9.03 -7.68 47.12
CA VAL A 959 7.78 -8.12 46.49
C VAL A 959 7.68 -9.66 46.51
N TRP A 960 8.78 -10.37 46.23
CA TRP A 960 8.80 -11.83 46.29
C TRP A 960 8.66 -12.38 47.71
N LYS A 961 9.39 -11.80 48.68
CA LYS A 961 9.33 -12.16 50.10
C LYS A 961 7.93 -11.98 50.67
N HIS A 962 7.25 -10.90 50.28
CA HIS A 962 5.91 -10.55 50.74
C HIS A 962 4.77 -10.92 49.77
N ARG A 963 5.00 -11.76 48.76
CA ARG A 963 3.99 -12.13 47.74
C ARG A 963 2.64 -12.63 48.28
N LYS A 964 2.62 -13.18 49.51
CA LYS A 964 1.39 -13.60 50.20
C LYS A 964 0.49 -12.43 50.64
N ALA A 965 1.02 -11.21 50.65
CA ALA A 965 0.25 -10.00 50.92
C ALA A 965 -0.53 -9.51 49.70
N THR A 966 -0.14 -9.89 48.49
CA THR A 966 -0.86 -9.53 47.25
C THR A 966 -2.29 -10.07 47.31
N PHE A 967 -3.27 -9.20 47.11
CA PHE A 967 -4.71 -9.49 47.22
C PHE A 967 -5.17 -9.99 48.60
N SER A 968 -4.39 -9.74 49.67
CA SER A 968 -4.79 -10.08 51.03
C SER A 968 -5.88 -9.14 51.55
N MET A 969 -6.94 -9.72 52.11
CA MET A 969 -8.04 -8.97 52.73
C MET A 969 -7.69 -8.40 54.11
N LYS A 970 -6.61 -8.87 54.75
CA LYS A 970 -6.19 -8.41 56.09
C LYS A 970 -5.73 -6.95 56.06
N GLN A 971 -5.06 -6.54 54.98
CA GLN A 971 -4.54 -5.18 54.80
C GLN A 971 -4.85 -4.70 53.38
N LYS A 972 -6.07 -4.21 53.19
CA LYS A 972 -6.62 -3.90 51.85
C LYS A 972 -5.74 -2.93 51.06
N GLY A 973 -5.19 -1.90 51.71
CA GLY A 973 -4.31 -0.91 51.06
C GLY A 973 -3.02 -1.54 50.53
N LEU A 974 -2.30 -2.32 51.35
CA LEU A 974 -1.09 -3.02 50.90
C LEU A 974 -1.40 -4.06 49.82
N GLY A 975 -2.43 -4.87 50.02
CA GLY A 975 -2.71 -6.03 49.19
C GLY A 975 -3.33 -5.73 47.83
N PHE A 976 -4.23 -4.74 47.74
CA PHE A 976 -4.96 -4.41 46.51
C PHE A 976 -4.46 -3.15 45.81
N ILE A 977 -3.65 -2.32 46.47
CA ILE A 977 -3.16 -1.05 45.90
C ILE A 977 -1.65 -1.09 45.74
N ALA A 978 -0.89 -1.13 46.83
CA ALA A 978 0.57 -1.01 46.77
C ALA A 978 1.25 -2.19 46.06
N MET A 979 0.92 -3.45 46.44
CA MET A 979 1.52 -4.63 45.82
C MET A 979 1.23 -4.73 44.31
N PRO A 980 -0.03 -4.63 43.84
CA PRO A 980 -0.32 -4.60 42.40
C PRO A 980 0.35 -3.43 41.67
N ASN A 981 0.40 -2.24 42.29
CA ASN A 981 1.07 -1.08 41.70
C ASN A 981 2.57 -1.30 41.52
N MET A 982 3.26 -1.86 42.53
CA MET A 982 4.69 -2.18 42.43
C MET A 982 4.96 -3.21 41.33
N ILE A 983 4.12 -4.24 41.20
CA ILE A 983 4.22 -5.23 40.12
C ILE A 983 3.98 -4.57 38.76
N TYR A 984 2.90 -3.78 38.64
CA TYR A 984 2.54 -3.06 37.41
C TYR A 984 3.66 -2.18 36.88
N GLN A 985 4.33 -1.40 37.75
CA GLN A 985 5.44 -0.52 37.36
C GLN A 985 6.57 -1.30 36.67
N TYR A 986 6.98 -2.45 37.21
CA TYR A 986 8.07 -3.23 36.62
C TYR A 986 7.64 -4.06 35.40
N VAL A 987 6.40 -4.54 35.38
CA VAL A 987 5.85 -5.23 34.20
C VAL A 987 5.76 -4.26 33.01
N LEU A 988 5.23 -3.06 33.24
CA LEU A 988 5.17 -2.00 32.22
C LEU A 988 6.56 -1.65 31.70
N GLN A 989 7.53 -1.50 32.61
CA GLN A 989 8.91 -1.18 32.26
C GLN A 989 9.61 -2.31 31.49
N ALA A 990 9.34 -3.58 31.82
CA ALA A 990 9.84 -4.73 31.07
C ALA A 990 9.21 -4.84 29.68
N ALA A 991 7.94 -4.46 29.54
CA ALA A 991 7.18 -4.47 28.28
C ALA A 991 7.44 -3.25 27.38
N SER A 992 8.17 -2.24 27.83
CA SER A 992 8.38 -1.00 27.07
C SER A 992 8.96 -1.19 25.66
N PRO A 993 9.91 -2.12 25.41
CA PRO A 993 10.44 -2.32 24.05
C PRO A 993 9.37 -2.81 23.07
N LEU A 994 8.44 -3.65 23.55
CA LEU A 994 7.32 -4.12 22.74
C LEU A 994 6.41 -2.95 22.36
N ILE A 995 6.10 -2.06 23.32
CA ILE A 995 5.32 -0.84 23.07
C ILE A 995 6.01 0.04 22.02
N ASP A 996 7.33 0.20 22.09
CA ASP A 996 8.11 1.01 21.14
C ASP A 996 8.11 0.40 19.73
N ILE A 997 8.23 -0.93 19.61
CA ILE A 997 8.14 -1.64 18.32
C ILE A 997 6.74 -1.47 17.71
N LEU A 998 5.68 -1.62 18.49
CA LEU A 998 4.31 -1.44 18.01
C LEU A 998 4.06 -0.01 17.52
N LEU A 999 4.62 0.99 18.22
CA LEU A 999 4.57 2.38 17.77
C LEU A 999 5.24 2.54 16.41
N ILE A 1000 6.45 1.98 16.23
CA ILE A 1000 7.16 2.04 14.94
C ILE A 1000 6.35 1.35 13.84
N ILE A 1001 5.80 0.17 14.11
CA ILE A 1001 4.93 -0.54 13.15
C ILE A 1001 3.70 0.30 12.82
N GLY A 1002 3.04 0.92 13.79
CA GLY A 1002 1.89 1.79 13.55
C GLY A 1002 2.23 3.04 12.73
N LEU A 1003 3.42 3.62 12.93
CA LEU A 1003 3.93 4.73 12.11
C LEU A 1003 4.21 4.29 10.67
N LEU A 1004 4.80 3.11 10.47
CA LEU A 1004 5.09 2.56 9.14
C LEU A 1004 3.83 2.11 8.39
N THR A 1005 2.83 1.60 9.12
CA THR A 1005 1.53 1.16 8.58
C THR A 1005 0.50 2.29 8.46
N GLN A 1006 0.92 3.54 8.69
CA GLN A 1006 0.09 4.75 8.60
C GLN A 1006 -1.22 4.68 9.40
N ASN A 1007 -1.24 3.98 10.54
CA ASN A 1007 -2.45 3.86 11.35
C ASN A 1007 -2.60 5.09 12.28
N PRO A 1008 -3.50 6.06 11.97
CA PRO A 1008 -3.58 7.32 12.70
C PRO A 1008 -4.07 7.11 14.15
N THR A 1009 -4.82 6.04 14.38
CA THR A 1009 -5.39 5.70 15.69
C THR A 1009 -4.29 5.53 16.73
N LEU A 1010 -3.26 4.72 16.42
CA LEU A 1010 -2.16 4.46 17.36
C LEU A 1010 -1.39 5.74 17.72
N LEU A 1011 -1.20 6.62 16.73
CA LEU A 1011 -0.53 7.91 16.91
C LEU A 1011 -1.34 8.84 17.84
N TYR A 1012 -2.65 9.01 17.58
CA TYR A 1012 -3.51 9.83 18.43
C TYR A 1012 -3.55 9.34 19.88
N PHE A 1013 -3.58 8.02 20.09
CA PHE A 1013 -3.52 7.44 21.44
C PHE A 1013 -2.19 7.72 22.14
N TYR A 1014 -1.06 7.59 21.43
CA TYR A 1014 0.25 7.89 21.99
C TYR A 1014 0.34 9.37 22.38
N LEU A 1015 -0.05 10.28 21.48
CA LEU A 1015 -0.10 11.72 21.75
C LEU A 1015 -0.99 12.07 22.96
N GLY A 1016 -2.17 11.44 23.07
CA GLY A 1016 -3.06 11.59 24.22
C GLY A 1016 -2.41 11.15 25.53
N PHE A 1017 -1.69 10.02 25.54
CA PHE A 1017 -0.95 9.55 26.71
C PHE A 1017 0.15 10.54 27.13
N PHE A 1018 0.95 11.07 26.19
CA PHE A 1018 1.96 12.09 26.49
C PHE A 1018 1.36 13.35 27.07
N LEU A 1019 0.21 13.78 26.54
CA LEU A 1019 -0.49 14.94 27.05
C LEU A 1019 -0.89 14.72 28.51
N VAL A 1020 -1.46 13.56 28.86
CA VAL A 1020 -1.84 13.24 30.24
C VAL A 1020 -0.61 13.18 31.16
N ASP A 1021 0.47 12.51 30.76
CA ASP A 1021 1.72 12.44 31.54
C ASP A 1021 2.34 13.83 31.76
N PHE A 1022 2.34 14.68 30.73
CA PHE A 1022 2.80 16.06 30.83
C PHE A 1022 1.95 16.88 31.82
N LEU A 1023 0.61 16.78 31.74
CA LEU A 1023 -0.29 17.49 32.64
C LEU A 1023 -0.12 17.04 34.11
N VAL A 1024 0.05 15.74 34.37
CA VAL A 1024 0.31 15.21 35.72
C VAL A 1024 1.68 15.64 36.25
N THR A 1025 2.71 15.62 35.40
CA THR A 1025 4.06 16.08 35.74
C THR A 1025 4.02 17.57 36.08
N MET A 1026 3.36 18.38 35.24
CA MET A 1026 3.15 19.81 35.49
C MET A 1026 2.40 20.06 36.81
N TYR A 1027 1.36 19.29 37.10
CA TYR A 1027 0.63 19.38 38.37
C TYR A 1027 1.53 19.06 39.58
N SER A 1028 2.34 17.99 39.51
CA SER A 1028 3.28 17.61 40.56
C SER A 1028 4.32 18.71 40.85
N PHE A 1029 4.86 19.34 39.80
CA PHE A 1029 5.79 20.46 39.94
C PHE A 1029 5.14 21.68 40.62
N ARG A 1030 3.89 22.01 40.26
CA ARG A 1030 3.12 23.07 40.96
C ARG A 1030 2.83 22.72 42.41
N LEU A 1031 2.55 21.46 42.69
CA LEU A 1031 2.25 20.95 44.03
C LEU A 1031 3.47 21.07 44.96
N GLU A 1032 4.66 20.71 44.47
CA GLU A 1032 5.93 20.78 45.21
C GLU A 1032 6.57 22.18 45.19
N LYS A 1033 5.96 23.16 44.50
CA LYS A 1033 6.48 24.52 44.29
C LYS A 1033 7.87 24.54 43.62
N GLU A 1034 8.11 23.59 42.72
CA GLU A 1034 9.35 23.47 41.96
C GLU A 1034 9.26 24.23 40.63
N SER A 1035 10.42 24.63 40.09
CA SER A 1035 10.50 25.31 38.78
C SER A 1035 10.05 24.39 37.65
N GLN A 1036 9.22 24.89 36.74
CA GLN A 1036 8.69 24.10 35.60
C GLN A 1036 9.67 23.99 34.41
N LYS A 1037 10.83 24.68 34.45
CA LYS A 1037 11.84 24.63 33.37
C LYS A 1037 12.30 23.20 32.98
N PRO A 1038 12.47 22.24 33.92
CA PRO A 1038 12.84 20.87 33.58
C PRO A 1038 11.83 20.14 32.69
N LEU A 1039 10.57 20.58 32.64
CA LEU A 1039 9.50 19.93 31.86
C LEU A 1039 9.78 19.96 30.34
N PHE A 1040 10.59 20.90 29.85
CA PHE A 1040 11.02 20.95 28.46
C PHE A 1040 11.73 19.65 28.02
N PHE A 1041 12.47 19.01 28.93
CA PHE A 1041 13.20 17.77 28.66
C PHE A 1041 12.37 16.50 28.94
N LEU A 1042 11.08 16.62 29.28
CA LEU A 1042 10.23 15.48 29.65
C LEU A 1042 10.06 14.49 28.49
N ILE A 1043 9.84 14.98 27.27
CA ILE A 1043 9.67 14.11 26.10
C ILE A 1043 10.93 13.28 25.88
N ILE A 1044 12.11 13.92 25.86
CA ILE A 1044 13.40 13.24 25.71
C ILE A 1044 13.63 12.24 26.85
N GLN A 1045 13.24 12.59 28.08
CA GLN A 1045 13.31 11.68 29.22
C GLN A 1045 12.49 10.39 28.97
N ARG A 1046 11.26 10.50 28.46
CA ARG A 1046 10.39 9.32 28.24
C ARG A 1046 10.90 8.38 27.15
N PHE A 1047 11.63 8.89 26.16
CA PHE A 1047 12.26 8.06 25.13
C PHE A 1047 13.62 7.50 25.53
N VAL A 1048 14.48 8.28 26.19
CA VAL A 1048 15.87 7.89 26.48
C VAL A 1048 16.03 7.35 27.90
N TYR A 1049 15.61 8.10 28.92
CA TYR A 1049 15.80 7.75 30.33
C TYR A 1049 15.09 6.44 30.69
N ARG A 1050 13.90 6.23 30.12
CA ARG A 1050 13.10 5.01 30.30
C ARG A 1050 13.87 3.74 29.88
N GLN A 1051 14.70 3.80 28.83
CA GLN A 1051 15.43 2.63 28.35
C GLN A 1051 16.49 2.15 29.35
N PHE A 1052 17.06 3.06 30.14
CA PHE A 1052 17.93 2.66 31.25
C PHE A 1052 17.17 1.82 32.29
N PHE A 1053 15.92 2.17 32.61
CA PHE A 1053 15.10 1.38 33.51
C PHE A 1053 14.76 0.02 32.92
N THR A 1054 14.41 -0.03 31.63
CA THR A 1054 14.13 -1.29 30.92
C THR A 1054 15.33 -2.23 30.98
N TYR A 1055 16.54 -1.73 30.65
CA TYR A 1055 17.77 -2.48 30.78
C TYR A 1055 17.99 -3.00 32.21
N VAL A 1056 17.81 -2.14 33.21
CA VAL A 1056 18.03 -2.50 34.61
C VAL A 1056 17.00 -3.52 35.13
N VAL A 1057 15.74 -3.41 34.75
CA VAL A 1057 14.68 -4.37 35.10
C VAL A 1057 15.01 -5.74 34.52
N TRP A 1058 15.29 -5.83 33.22
CA TRP A 1058 15.67 -7.09 32.58
C TRP A 1058 16.93 -7.69 33.19
N LYS A 1059 17.94 -6.87 33.46
CA LYS A 1059 19.16 -7.30 34.16
C LYS A 1059 18.85 -7.86 35.54
N SER A 1060 17.94 -7.23 36.29
CA SER A 1060 17.50 -7.67 37.63
C SER A 1060 16.74 -8.99 37.58
N LEU A 1061 15.84 -9.16 36.60
CA LEU A 1061 15.10 -10.40 36.38
C LEU A 1061 16.05 -11.55 36.01
N VAL A 1062 16.97 -11.34 35.07
CA VAL A 1062 17.97 -12.35 34.68
C VAL A 1062 18.88 -12.71 35.85
N PHE A 1063 19.30 -11.74 36.66
CA PHE A 1063 20.12 -11.99 37.83
C PHE A 1063 19.36 -12.74 38.94
N ALA A 1064 18.08 -12.42 39.15
CA ALA A 1064 17.19 -13.16 40.04
C ALA A 1064 17.03 -14.61 39.59
N LEU A 1065 16.87 -14.87 38.28
CA LEU A 1065 16.83 -16.22 37.71
C LEU A 1065 18.16 -16.98 37.87
N LYS A 1066 19.29 -16.27 37.74
CA LYS A 1066 20.64 -16.83 38.00
C LYS A 1066 20.87 -17.21 39.46
N GLY A 1067 20.15 -16.58 40.39
CA GLY A 1067 20.34 -16.77 41.83
C GLY A 1067 21.62 -16.15 42.38
N GLY A 1068 22.05 -15.03 41.78
CA GLY A 1068 23.25 -14.33 42.22
C GLY A 1068 23.07 -13.60 43.55
N LEU A 1069 24.17 -13.46 44.29
CA LEU A 1069 24.26 -12.56 45.45
C LEU A 1069 24.86 -11.24 45.02
N MET A 1070 24.27 -10.16 45.49
CA MET A 1070 24.77 -8.81 45.30
C MET A 1070 24.99 -8.20 46.69
N GLY A 1071 26.16 -7.62 46.93
CA GLY A 1071 26.47 -6.94 48.19
C GLY A 1071 26.07 -5.46 48.17
N TRP A 1072 26.40 -4.73 49.24
CA TRP A 1072 26.28 -3.26 49.34
C TRP A 1072 27.26 -2.60 48.34
N ASN A 1073 26.91 -2.63 47.05
CA ASN A 1073 27.70 -2.09 45.95
C ASN A 1073 27.70 -0.56 46.01
N LYS A 1074 28.66 0.01 46.74
CA LYS A 1074 28.77 1.44 46.99
C LYS A 1074 29.05 2.27 45.73
N LEU A 1075 28.47 3.48 45.68
CA LEU A 1075 28.70 4.50 44.64
C LEU A 1075 29.86 5.44 45.04
N ASN A 1076 30.66 5.87 44.06
CA ASN A 1076 31.66 6.94 44.27
C ASN A 1076 30.95 8.28 44.45
N ARG A 1077 31.19 8.96 45.57
CA ARG A 1077 30.59 10.26 45.91
C ARG A 1077 31.49 11.43 45.50
N THR A 1078 30.87 12.52 45.04
CA THR A 1078 31.56 13.74 44.61
C THR A 1078 31.53 14.85 45.67
N GLY A 1079 30.61 14.80 46.64
CA GLY A 1079 30.49 15.82 47.69
C GLY A 1079 29.80 17.10 47.23
N ASN A 1080 28.99 17.02 46.18
CA ASN A 1080 28.43 18.17 45.47
C ASN A 1080 27.02 18.59 45.93
N VAL A 1081 26.53 18.10 47.07
CA VAL A 1081 25.17 18.37 47.55
C VAL A 1081 25.07 19.81 48.09
N GLN A 1082 24.16 20.60 47.52
CA GLN A 1082 23.87 21.96 47.97
C GLN A 1082 22.42 22.06 48.43
N GLN A 1083 22.18 22.73 49.57
CA GLN A 1083 20.86 23.27 49.86
C GLN A 1083 20.66 24.52 48.99
N PRO A 1084 19.52 24.66 48.26
CA PRO A 1084 19.19 25.91 47.60
C PRO A 1084 19.16 27.03 48.65
N ILE A 1085 19.85 28.15 48.39
CA ILE A 1085 19.80 29.33 49.25
C ILE A 1085 18.32 29.73 49.40
N GLN A 1086 17.76 29.60 50.61
CA GLN A 1086 16.44 30.15 50.88
C GLN A 1086 16.51 31.65 50.58
N LYS A 1087 15.84 32.11 49.51
CA LYS A 1087 15.48 33.52 49.40
C LYS A 1087 14.69 33.83 50.67
N ALA A 1088 15.21 34.77 51.47
CA ALA A 1088 14.55 35.25 52.66
C ALA A 1088 13.06 35.48 52.37
N LYS A 1089 12.19 34.91 53.22
CA LYS A 1089 10.79 35.28 53.24
C LYS A 1089 10.72 36.78 53.55
N VAL A 1090 10.61 37.60 52.51
CA VAL A 1090 10.05 38.95 52.66
C VAL A 1090 8.59 38.73 52.99
N GLY A 1091 8.18 39.26 54.14
CA GLY A 1091 6.85 39.05 54.72
C GLY A 1091 5.73 39.43 53.74
N ALA A 1092 4.64 38.68 53.84
CA ALA A 1092 3.30 39.10 53.47
C ALA A 1092 2.43 38.94 54.70
#